data_AF-A0A3N5AKV4-F1
#
_entry.id   AF-A0A3N5AKV4-F1
#
_cell.length_a   1.000
_cell.length_b   1.000
_cell.length_c   1.000
_cell.angle_alpha   90.00
_cell.angle_beta   90.00
_cell.angle_gamma   90.00
#
_symmetry.space_group_name_H-M   'P 1'
#
loop_
_entity.id
_entity.type
_entity.pdbx_description
1 polymer ?
#
loop_
_entity_poly.entity_id
_entity_poly.type
_entity_poly.pdbx_seq_one_letter_code
_entity_poly.pdbx_strand_id
1 'polypeptide(L)'
;MTDSTIIYTHTDEAPALATYSFLPVVQAYASTAGVNVETRDISLAGRIIALFPEYLEEGQRIADALAELGELAKTPEANIIKLPNISASIPQLKAAIAELQGQGYALPDYPDDPKSDEEREIRARYDKVKGSAVNPVLREGNSDRRAPGSVKNYAKTHPHRMGAWTPESKTNVATMGADDFRSTEKSAVMAEAGTLRIEHVAADGTTTVLRESVPVLAGEVVDASVMHVDALRTFLNDQIARAKAEGVLFSVHLKATMMKVSDPIIFGHVVRAFLPKTFARYGETLAAAGLSPNDGLGTILNGLGALADGDAIKASIDAEIAEGPALAMVDSDKGITNLHVPSDVIVDASMPAMIRTSGHMWGPDGAEADTLAVLPDSSYAGVYQAVVEDCRAHGAFDPATMGSVPNVGLMAQKAEEYGSHDKTFEIAAAGTVRVVDAAGNAVIEQEVAAGDIFRACQTKDLPIQDWVKLAVTRARATGAPAVFWLDETRAHDAQLIAKVKTYLADHDTDGLTIEILSPVEATKFSLERIRRGEDTISVTGNVLRDYLTDLFPILELGTSAKMLSVVPLMAGGGLFETGAGGSAPKHVQQLVKENYLRWDSLGEFFALAASFEHLSATTGNARAQVLADTLDRATGTFLNEDKSPTRRLGGIDNRGSHFYLALYWAQELAGQSDDAQLAAAFEPLAKTLAEQEETIVSELVAVQGTPADIGGYYQPDPVKAEAVMRPSATLNQALALLG
;
A
#
# COMPACT_ATOMS: atom_id res chain seq x y z
N MET A 1 -14.58 13.15 32.46
CA MET A 1 -14.48 12.12 31.41
C MET A 1 -13.90 12.85 30.23
N THR A 2 -12.68 12.51 29.82
CA THR A 2 -12.14 12.99 28.55
C THR A 2 -13.01 12.39 27.46
N ASP A 3 -13.64 13.24 26.63
CA ASP A 3 -14.54 12.77 25.58
C ASP A 3 -13.75 11.83 24.65
N SER A 4 -14.18 10.57 24.62
CA SER A 4 -13.55 9.51 23.83
C SER A 4 -14.00 9.67 22.39
N THR A 5 -13.19 10.33 21.56
CA THR A 5 -13.54 10.64 20.17
C THR A 5 -12.76 9.77 19.20
N ILE A 6 -13.46 9.12 18.28
CA ILE A 6 -12.91 8.48 17.09
C ILE A 6 -13.04 9.46 15.92
N ILE A 7 -11.96 9.66 15.18
CA ILE A 7 -11.98 10.43 13.93
C ILE A 7 -12.13 9.48 12.75
N TYR A 8 -13.23 9.60 12.01
CA TYR A 8 -13.53 8.83 10.81
C TYR A 8 -13.23 9.68 9.57
N THR A 9 -12.22 9.34 8.79
CA THR A 9 -11.83 10.18 7.65
C THR A 9 -12.89 10.19 6.55
N HIS A 10 -13.31 11.37 6.10
CA HIS A 10 -14.06 11.53 4.86
C HIS A 10 -13.06 11.62 3.70
N THR A 11 -13.20 10.75 2.70
CA THR A 11 -12.20 10.57 1.62
C THR A 11 -12.84 10.75 0.24
N ASP A 12 -12.56 9.86 -0.71
CA ASP A 12 -12.91 10.01 -2.11
C ASP A 12 -13.67 8.79 -2.63
N GLU A 13 -14.39 8.96 -3.74
CA GLU A 13 -14.93 7.88 -4.56
C GLU A 13 -15.74 6.82 -3.77
N ALA A 14 -15.38 5.54 -3.86
CA ALA A 14 -16.18 4.44 -3.32
C ALA A 14 -16.18 4.38 -1.78
N PRO A 15 -15.05 4.52 -1.07
CA PRO A 15 -15.05 4.64 0.39
C PRO A 15 -15.85 5.84 0.90
N ALA A 16 -15.78 7.00 0.23
CA ALA A 16 -16.58 8.16 0.62
C ALA A 16 -18.09 7.88 0.52
N LEU A 17 -18.53 7.23 -0.56
CA LEU A 17 -19.92 6.81 -0.73
C LEU A 17 -20.33 5.76 0.32
N ALA A 18 -19.48 4.76 0.59
CA ALA A 18 -19.73 3.77 1.64
C ALA A 18 -19.87 4.43 3.02
N THR A 19 -19.09 5.48 3.30
CA THR A 19 -19.17 6.27 4.54
C THR A 19 -20.56 6.88 4.75
N TYR A 20 -21.21 7.41 3.71
CA TYR A 20 -22.60 7.92 3.81
C TYR A 20 -23.60 6.85 4.27
N SER A 21 -23.33 5.57 4.00
CA SER A 21 -24.18 4.46 4.42
C SER A 21 -23.80 3.93 5.81
N PHE A 22 -22.51 3.78 6.10
CA PHE A 22 -22.04 3.08 7.30
C PHE A 22 -21.85 3.99 8.52
N LEU A 23 -21.37 5.22 8.33
CA LEU A 23 -21.08 6.13 9.45
C LEU A 23 -22.28 6.35 10.39
N PRO A 24 -23.54 6.48 9.91
CA PRO A 24 -24.69 6.58 10.80
C PRO A 24 -24.90 5.34 11.69
N VAL A 25 -24.58 4.13 11.20
CA VAL A 25 -24.59 2.90 12.01
C VAL A 25 -23.52 2.99 13.08
N VAL A 26 -22.29 3.35 12.69
CA VAL A 26 -21.14 3.47 13.62
C VAL A 26 -21.45 4.48 14.73
N GLN A 27 -21.96 5.66 14.38
CA GLN A 27 -22.33 6.70 15.34
C GLN A 27 -23.42 6.24 16.32
N ALA A 28 -24.47 5.58 15.81
CA ALA A 28 -25.56 5.07 16.65
C ALA A 28 -25.10 3.99 17.64
N TYR A 29 -24.16 3.12 17.24
CA TYR A 29 -23.67 2.04 18.08
C TYR A 29 -22.63 2.57 19.08
N ALA A 30 -21.70 3.41 18.63
CA ALA A 30 -20.65 4.00 19.47
C ALA A 30 -21.19 4.88 20.61
N SER A 31 -22.29 5.61 20.37
CA SER A 31 -22.90 6.48 21.39
C SER A 31 -23.34 5.72 22.65
N THR A 32 -23.74 4.45 22.52
CA THR A 32 -24.15 3.58 23.64
C THR A 32 -23.01 3.26 24.62
N ALA A 33 -21.77 3.40 24.15
CA ALA A 33 -20.54 3.28 24.93
C ALA A 33 -19.93 4.63 25.33
N GLY A 34 -20.63 5.75 25.09
CA GLY A 34 -20.12 7.10 25.35
C GLY A 34 -18.96 7.48 24.44
N VAL A 35 -18.89 6.90 23.23
CA VAL A 35 -17.86 7.18 22.24
C VAL A 35 -18.41 8.12 21.18
N ASN A 36 -17.76 9.27 21.02
CA ASN A 36 -18.07 10.24 19.96
C ASN A 36 -17.37 9.83 18.67
N VAL A 37 -18.01 10.06 17.51
CA VAL A 37 -17.41 9.76 16.20
C VAL A 37 -17.58 10.97 15.29
N GLU A 38 -16.46 11.63 14.99
CA GLU A 38 -16.41 12.85 14.17
C GLU A 38 -15.73 12.58 12.84
N THR A 39 -16.04 13.40 11.83
CA THR A 39 -15.35 13.32 10.53
C THR A 39 -14.28 14.39 10.39
N ARG A 40 -13.28 14.08 9.54
CA ARG A 40 -12.30 15.03 9.02
C ARG A 40 -12.15 14.82 7.52
N ASP A 41 -12.32 15.89 6.75
CA ASP A 41 -12.30 15.84 5.29
C ASP A 41 -10.89 15.90 4.73
N ILE A 42 -10.42 14.77 4.24
CA ILE A 42 -9.13 14.62 3.57
C ILE A 42 -9.29 14.22 2.08
N SER A 43 -10.49 14.42 1.52
CA SER A 43 -10.76 14.23 0.10
C SER A 43 -9.82 15.09 -0.75
N LEU A 44 -9.63 14.73 -2.02
CA LEU A 44 -8.90 15.55 -2.97
C LEU A 44 -9.50 16.96 -3.07
N ALA A 45 -10.83 17.05 -3.15
CA ALA A 45 -11.52 18.33 -3.22
C ALA A 45 -11.32 19.16 -1.95
N GLY A 46 -11.53 18.59 -0.76
CA GLY A 46 -11.30 19.28 0.51
C GLY A 46 -9.87 19.80 0.66
N ARG A 47 -8.87 18.98 0.33
CA ARG A 47 -7.45 19.39 0.38
C ARG A 47 -7.11 20.49 -0.63
N ILE A 48 -7.76 20.54 -1.78
CA ILE A 48 -7.62 21.66 -2.72
C ILE A 48 -8.22 22.93 -2.11
N ILE A 49 -9.47 22.88 -1.64
CA ILE A 49 -10.20 24.02 -1.07
C ILE A 49 -9.42 24.63 0.10
N ALA A 50 -8.88 23.80 1.01
CA ALA A 50 -8.15 24.24 2.19
C ALA A 50 -6.86 25.04 1.88
N LEU A 51 -6.23 24.83 0.71
CA LEU A 51 -4.96 25.48 0.35
C LEU A 51 -5.11 26.81 -0.39
N PHE A 52 -6.31 27.19 -0.79
CA PHE A 52 -6.59 28.44 -1.54
C PHE A 52 -7.68 29.30 -0.90
N PRO A 53 -7.70 29.53 0.43
CA PRO A 53 -8.77 30.28 1.08
C PRO A 53 -8.94 31.70 0.55
N GLU A 54 -7.87 32.32 0.03
CA GLU A 54 -7.89 33.65 -0.55
C GLU A 54 -8.64 33.74 -1.89
N TYR A 55 -8.84 32.62 -2.58
CA TYR A 55 -9.64 32.52 -3.80
C TYR A 55 -11.11 32.22 -3.53
N LEU A 56 -11.51 32.05 -2.27
CA LEU A 56 -12.82 31.54 -1.87
C LEU A 56 -13.63 32.54 -1.06
N GLU A 57 -14.95 32.49 -1.25
CA GLU A 57 -15.91 33.18 -0.38
C GLU A 57 -15.88 32.59 1.04
N GLU A 58 -16.26 33.38 2.05
CA GLU A 58 -16.18 32.95 3.47
C GLU A 58 -16.93 31.64 3.75
N GLY A 59 -18.10 31.43 3.12
CA GLY A 59 -18.88 30.20 3.26
C GLY A 59 -18.35 28.99 2.49
N GLN A 60 -17.39 29.18 1.58
CA GLN A 60 -16.74 28.10 0.82
C GLN A 60 -15.43 27.63 1.48
N ARG A 61 -14.89 28.40 2.43
CA ARG A 61 -13.63 28.07 3.09
C ARG A 61 -13.84 26.93 4.07
N ILE A 62 -12.91 25.99 4.07
CA ILE A 62 -12.83 24.90 5.05
C ILE A 62 -11.47 24.92 5.75
N ALA A 63 -11.39 24.33 6.94
CA ALA A 63 -10.13 24.16 7.64
C ALA A 63 -9.23 23.12 6.95
N ASP A 64 -7.91 23.25 7.12
CA ASP A 64 -6.96 22.23 6.70
C ASP A 64 -7.00 21.04 7.66
N ALA A 65 -7.96 20.14 7.42
CA ALA A 65 -8.16 18.95 8.25
C ALA A 65 -6.98 17.97 8.16
N LEU A 66 -6.19 17.97 7.07
CA LEU A 66 -5.01 17.12 6.98
C LEU A 66 -3.91 17.63 7.92
N ALA A 67 -3.69 18.95 7.97
CA ALA A 67 -2.79 19.55 8.95
C ALA A 67 -3.26 19.31 10.39
N GLU A 68 -4.55 19.48 10.67
CA GLU A 68 -5.14 19.18 11.99
C GLU A 68 -4.88 17.71 12.41
N LEU A 69 -5.15 16.77 11.51
CA LEU A 69 -4.91 15.34 11.76
C LEU A 69 -3.43 15.01 11.95
N GLY A 70 -2.53 15.71 11.25
CA GLY A 70 -1.08 15.56 11.44
C GLY A 70 -0.61 16.01 12.82
N GLU A 71 -1.23 17.04 13.39
CA GLU A 71 -0.95 17.43 14.77
C GLU A 71 -1.63 16.49 15.78
N LEU A 72 -2.87 16.06 15.52
CA LEU A 72 -3.55 15.06 16.33
C LEU A 72 -2.73 13.76 16.41
N ALA A 73 -2.18 13.28 15.30
CA ALA A 73 -1.38 12.06 15.24
C ALA A 73 -0.12 12.07 16.15
N LYS A 74 0.28 13.25 16.64
CA LYS A 74 1.39 13.45 17.59
C LYS A 74 0.91 13.54 19.05
N THR A 75 -0.34 13.20 19.32
CA THR A 75 -0.94 13.23 20.66
C THR A 75 -1.37 11.82 21.11
N PRO A 76 -1.36 11.53 22.43
CA PRO A 76 -1.86 10.28 22.98
C PRO A 76 -3.35 10.04 22.71
N GLU A 77 -4.14 11.09 22.53
CA GLU A 77 -5.60 11.04 22.38
C GLU A 77 -6.05 10.65 20.97
N ALA A 78 -5.12 10.57 20.00
CA ALA A 78 -5.47 10.24 18.62
C ALA A 78 -6.09 8.85 18.50
N ASN A 79 -7.28 8.79 17.92
CA ASN A 79 -7.90 7.55 17.46
C ASN A 79 -8.51 7.81 16.08
N ILE A 80 -7.78 7.45 15.02
CA ILE A 80 -8.10 7.84 13.64
C ILE A 80 -8.39 6.59 12.82
N ILE A 81 -9.61 6.45 12.31
CA ILE A 81 -9.97 5.45 11.30
C ILE A 81 -9.77 6.08 9.92
N LYS A 82 -8.80 5.55 9.18
CA LYS A 82 -8.34 6.07 7.89
C LYS A 82 -8.79 5.19 6.74
N LEU A 83 -9.72 5.69 5.95
CA LEU A 83 -10.21 5.03 4.72
C LEU A 83 -9.28 5.31 3.53
N PRO A 84 -9.28 4.47 2.48
CA PRO A 84 -8.59 4.77 1.23
C PRO A 84 -8.97 6.13 0.65
N ASN A 85 -7.99 6.84 0.09
CA ASN A 85 -8.15 8.17 -0.51
C ASN A 85 -7.34 8.27 -1.81
N ILE A 86 -7.66 9.26 -2.64
CA ILE A 86 -6.94 9.51 -3.89
C ILE A 86 -5.53 10.05 -3.61
N SER A 87 -4.53 9.35 -4.15
CA SER A 87 -3.19 9.90 -4.37
C SER A 87 -3.14 10.50 -5.78
N ALA A 88 -3.46 11.79 -5.92
CA ALA A 88 -3.89 12.34 -7.19
C ALA A 88 -2.78 12.37 -8.25
N SER A 89 -3.08 11.83 -9.43
CA SER A 89 -2.34 12.13 -10.65
C SER A 89 -2.65 13.56 -11.15
N ILE A 90 -1.83 14.10 -12.04
CA ILE A 90 -2.08 15.41 -12.65
C ILE A 90 -3.46 15.47 -13.34
N PRO A 91 -3.88 14.46 -14.13
CA PRO A 91 -5.23 14.47 -14.73
C PRO A 91 -6.36 14.49 -13.68
N GLN A 92 -6.25 13.73 -12.60
CA GLN A 92 -7.26 13.73 -11.52
C GLN A 92 -7.31 15.09 -10.81
N LEU A 93 -6.15 15.68 -10.52
CA LEU A 93 -6.05 17.01 -9.94
C LEU A 93 -6.76 18.05 -10.81
N LYS A 94 -6.46 18.09 -12.12
CA LYS A 94 -7.11 19.02 -13.05
C LYS A 94 -8.62 18.80 -13.16
N ALA A 95 -9.07 17.54 -13.15
CA ALA A 95 -10.48 17.22 -13.19
C ALA A 95 -11.21 17.68 -11.90
N ALA A 96 -10.59 17.52 -10.73
CA ALA A 96 -11.13 18.00 -9.47
C ALA A 96 -11.20 19.54 -9.42
N ILE A 97 -10.16 20.24 -9.90
CA ILE A 97 -10.16 21.71 -10.03
C ILE A 97 -11.30 22.16 -10.93
N ALA A 98 -11.45 21.55 -12.11
CA ALA A 98 -12.51 21.89 -13.07
C ALA A 98 -13.92 21.64 -12.51
N GLU A 99 -14.12 20.55 -11.74
CA GLU A 99 -15.39 20.28 -11.06
C GLU A 99 -15.70 21.36 -10.02
N LEU A 100 -14.74 21.70 -9.16
CA LEU A 100 -14.89 22.75 -8.15
C LEU A 100 -15.16 24.12 -8.78
N GLN A 101 -14.45 24.48 -9.85
CA GLN A 101 -14.74 25.68 -10.62
C GLN A 101 -16.16 25.67 -11.19
N GLY A 102 -16.63 24.53 -11.70
CA GLY A 102 -18.02 24.35 -12.14
C GLY A 102 -19.05 24.49 -11.02
N GLN A 103 -18.67 24.23 -9.78
CA GLN A 103 -19.48 24.43 -8.58
C GLN A 103 -19.35 25.85 -7.98
N GLY A 104 -18.57 26.74 -8.61
CA GLY A 104 -18.45 28.14 -8.20
C GLY A 104 -17.27 28.46 -7.27
N TYR A 105 -16.33 27.54 -7.07
CA TYR A 105 -15.08 27.82 -6.38
C TYR A 105 -14.10 28.52 -7.34
N ALA A 106 -13.71 29.77 -7.07
CA ALA A 106 -12.87 30.55 -7.98
C ALA A 106 -11.37 30.18 -7.92
N LEU A 107 -11.07 28.88 -7.88
CA LEU A 107 -9.72 28.32 -7.76
C LEU A 107 -8.88 28.55 -9.03
N PRO A 108 -7.56 28.80 -8.90
CA PRO A 108 -6.68 28.93 -10.05
C PRO A 108 -6.44 27.58 -10.74
N ASP A 109 -6.21 27.60 -12.05
CA ASP A 109 -5.82 26.41 -12.80
C ASP A 109 -4.43 25.88 -12.37
N TYR A 110 -4.18 24.60 -12.61
CA TYR A 110 -2.85 24.00 -12.42
C TYR A 110 -1.91 24.39 -13.58
N PRO A 111 -0.78 25.09 -13.34
CA PRO A 111 0.12 25.53 -14.41
C PRO A 111 1.16 24.45 -14.76
N ASP A 112 1.05 23.89 -15.97
CA ASP A 112 1.94 22.83 -16.46
C ASP A 112 3.40 23.30 -16.64
N ASP A 113 3.59 24.54 -17.09
CA ASP A 113 4.89 25.14 -17.39
C ASP A 113 4.94 26.59 -16.87
N PRO A 114 5.17 26.78 -15.56
CA PRO A 114 5.00 28.07 -14.91
C PRO A 114 6.02 29.11 -15.39
N LYS A 115 5.52 30.24 -15.87
CA LYS A 115 6.28 31.37 -16.43
C LYS A 115 6.39 32.56 -15.48
N SER A 116 5.58 32.61 -14.42
CA SER A 116 5.60 33.67 -13.41
C SER A 116 5.87 33.11 -12.00
N ASP A 117 6.22 33.98 -11.06
CA ASP A 117 6.37 33.60 -9.65
C ASP A 117 5.04 33.17 -9.03
N GLU A 118 3.93 33.79 -9.44
CA GLU A 118 2.57 33.39 -9.04
C GLU A 118 2.24 31.98 -9.52
N GLU A 119 2.52 31.65 -10.79
CA GLU A 119 2.29 30.29 -11.31
C GLU A 119 3.18 29.25 -10.63
N ARG A 120 4.43 29.60 -10.27
CA ARG A 120 5.32 28.72 -9.50
C ARG A 120 4.78 28.47 -8.09
N GLU A 121 4.23 29.50 -7.44
CA GLU A 121 3.64 29.42 -6.11
C GLU A 121 2.37 28.54 -6.13
N ILE A 122 1.46 28.79 -7.07
CA ILE A 122 0.23 27.99 -7.27
C ILE A 122 0.59 26.52 -7.53
N ARG A 123 1.56 26.27 -8.42
CA ARG A 123 2.06 24.91 -8.68
C ARG A 123 2.60 24.28 -7.42
N ALA A 124 3.44 24.99 -6.66
CA ALA A 124 4.04 24.46 -5.44
C ALA A 124 2.97 24.09 -4.39
N ARG A 125 1.86 24.83 -4.31
CA ARG A 125 0.72 24.46 -3.46
C ARG A 125 0.01 23.21 -3.94
N TYR A 126 -0.35 23.14 -5.22
CA TYR A 126 -0.96 21.94 -5.81
C TYR A 126 -0.05 20.70 -5.73
N ASP A 127 1.26 20.89 -5.81
CA ASP A 127 2.25 19.83 -5.71
C ASP A 127 2.27 19.18 -4.31
N LYS A 128 1.78 19.89 -3.27
CA LYS A 128 1.54 19.33 -1.92
C LYS A 128 0.28 18.46 -1.85
N VAL A 129 -0.66 18.60 -2.79
CA VAL A 129 -1.92 17.85 -2.83
C VAL A 129 -1.79 16.59 -3.68
N LYS A 130 -1.03 16.64 -4.77
CA LYS A 130 -0.89 15.52 -5.70
C LYS A 130 0.00 14.39 -5.14
N GLY A 131 -0.19 13.18 -5.66
CA GLY A 131 0.51 11.99 -5.16
C GLY A 131 0.08 11.60 -3.75
N SER A 132 0.93 10.83 -3.06
CA SER A 132 0.64 10.36 -1.69
C SER A 132 0.88 11.45 -0.66
N ALA A 133 -0.05 12.41 -0.57
CA ALA A 133 0.04 13.55 0.35
C ALA A 133 -0.44 13.24 1.78
N VAL A 134 -1.40 12.32 1.93
CA VAL A 134 -2.03 12.03 3.23
C VAL A 134 -1.20 11.10 4.10
N ASN A 135 -0.79 9.95 3.57
CA ASN A 135 -0.09 8.91 4.35
C ASN A 135 1.17 9.43 5.06
N PRO A 136 2.02 10.28 4.45
CA PRO A 136 3.19 10.81 5.12
C PRO A 136 2.92 11.75 6.30
N VAL A 137 1.69 12.25 6.43
CA VAL A 137 1.27 13.12 7.53
C VAL A 137 0.68 12.31 8.68
N LEU A 138 -0.07 11.25 8.37
CA LEU A 138 -0.78 10.45 9.39
C LEU A 138 0.08 9.32 9.96
N ARG A 139 1.04 8.77 9.18
CA ARG A 139 1.88 7.63 9.60
C ARG A 139 3.04 8.06 10.51
N GLU A 140 2.71 8.63 11.66
CA GLU A 140 3.64 8.96 12.76
C GLU A 140 3.85 7.77 13.70
N GLY A 141 3.94 6.56 13.13
CA GLY A 141 4.03 5.29 13.84
C GLY A 141 4.45 4.15 12.92
N ASN A 142 4.87 3.04 13.52
CA ASN A 142 5.23 1.83 12.79
C ASN A 142 4.01 0.96 12.47
N SER A 143 4.17 -0.04 11.62
CA SER A 143 3.08 -0.88 11.15
C SER A 143 2.90 -2.11 12.04
N ASP A 144 1.67 -2.40 12.46
CA ASP A 144 1.21 -3.72 12.92
C ASP A 144 0.14 -4.20 11.93
N ARG A 145 0.52 -5.10 11.02
CA ARG A 145 -0.37 -5.61 9.97
C ARG A 145 -0.53 -7.12 10.09
N ARG A 146 -1.78 -7.58 10.19
CA ARG A 146 -2.11 -8.98 10.50
C ARG A 146 -3.50 -9.38 10.02
N ALA A 147 -3.71 -10.67 9.77
CA ALA A 147 -5.04 -11.19 9.49
C ALA A 147 -5.89 -11.16 10.78
N PRO A 148 -7.13 -10.64 10.75
CA PRO A 148 -8.05 -10.82 11.86
C PRO A 148 -8.34 -12.30 12.12
N GLY A 149 -8.57 -12.67 13.38
CA GLY A 149 -8.88 -14.06 13.76
C GLY A 149 -10.14 -14.58 13.06
N SER A 150 -11.18 -13.73 12.96
CA SER A 150 -12.42 -14.00 12.22
C SER A 150 -12.18 -14.35 10.74
N VAL A 151 -11.34 -13.56 10.03
CA VAL A 151 -10.99 -13.82 8.62
C VAL A 151 -10.17 -15.10 8.47
N LYS A 152 -9.20 -15.32 9.36
CA LYS A 152 -8.38 -16.53 9.32
C LYS A 152 -9.24 -17.78 9.54
N ASN A 153 -10.17 -17.74 10.49
CA ASN A 153 -11.10 -18.85 10.74
C ASN A 153 -12.02 -19.10 9.54
N TYR A 154 -12.50 -18.04 8.89
CA TYR A 154 -13.27 -18.17 7.65
C TYR A 154 -12.44 -18.81 6.52
N ALA A 155 -11.19 -18.39 6.32
CA ALA A 155 -10.30 -19.00 5.33
C ALA A 155 -10.02 -20.47 5.61
N LYS A 156 -10.00 -20.88 6.89
CA LYS A 156 -9.85 -22.28 7.27
C LYS A 156 -11.06 -23.14 6.92
N THR A 157 -12.27 -22.62 7.08
CA THR A 157 -13.53 -23.33 6.78
C THR A 157 -13.92 -23.23 5.31
N HIS A 158 -13.45 -22.21 4.61
CA HIS A 158 -13.69 -21.94 3.19
C HIS A 158 -12.37 -21.72 2.45
N PRO A 159 -11.50 -22.75 2.36
CA PRO A 159 -10.17 -22.61 1.77
C PRO A 159 -10.27 -22.19 0.31
N HIS A 160 -9.57 -21.12 -0.03
CA HIS A 160 -9.47 -20.63 -1.39
C HIS A 160 -8.57 -21.54 -2.23
N ARG A 161 -8.69 -21.46 -3.56
CA ARG A 161 -7.86 -22.27 -4.47
C ARG A 161 -6.40 -21.84 -4.41
N MET A 162 -5.53 -22.83 -4.23
CA MET A 162 -4.09 -22.78 -4.41
C MET A 162 -3.70 -23.66 -5.61
N GLY A 163 -2.87 -23.13 -6.51
CA GLY A 163 -2.32 -23.86 -7.66
C GLY A 163 -1.34 -24.94 -7.22
N ALA A 164 -1.39 -26.11 -7.87
CA ALA A 164 -0.57 -27.24 -7.49
C ALA A 164 0.89 -27.02 -7.91
N TRP A 165 1.82 -27.17 -6.98
CA TRP A 165 3.25 -27.10 -7.26
C TRP A 165 3.83 -28.47 -7.56
N THR A 166 4.77 -28.53 -8.50
CA THR A 166 5.49 -29.76 -8.86
C THR A 166 7.01 -29.58 -8.68
N PRO A 167 7.74 -30.65 -8.32
CA PRO A 167 9.21 -30.62 -8.25
C PRO A 167 9.88 -30.26 -9.59
N GLU A 168 9.19 -30.46 -10.71
CA GLU A 168 9.70 -30.20 -12.07
C GLU A 168 9.55 -28.73 -12.51
N SER A 169 8.87 -27.88 -11.72
CA SER A 169 8.69 -26.46 -12.07
C SER A 169 10.04 -25.78 -12.29
N LYS A 170 10.18 -25.15 -13.46
CA LYS A 170 11.36 -24.36 -13.85
C LYS A 170 11.31 -22.92 -13.34
N THR A 171 10.21 -22.51 -12.73
CA THR A 171 10.03 -21.14 -12.24
C THR A 171 11.10 -20.78 -11.21
N ASN A 172 11.79 -19.67 -11.41
CA ASN A 172 12.81 -19.18 -10.48
C ASN A 172 12.86 -17.66 -10.49
N VAL A 173 13.36 -17.09 -9.40
CA VAL A 173 13.72 -15.68 -9.30
C VAL A 173 15.14 -15.50 -9.84
N ALA A 174 15.36 -14.44 -10.63
CA ALA A 174 16.67 -14.02 -11.08
C ALA A 174 17.00 -12.63 -10.55
N THR A 175 18.22 -12.47 -10.01
CA THR A 175 18.71 -11.23 -9.41
C THR A 175 20.22 -11.07 -9.68
N MET A 176 20.76 -9.85 -9.58
CA MET A 176 22.17 -9.55 -9.93
C MET A 176 23.16 -10.16 -8.93
N GLY A 177 22.95 -9.96 -7.62
CA GLY A 177 23.80 -10.49 -6.55
C GLY A 177 25.15 -9.80 -6.35
N ALA A 178 25.57 -8.94 -7.27
CA ALA A 178 26.72 -8.06 -7.19
C ALA A 178 26.45 -6.78 -8.01
N ASP A 179 27.15 -5.69 -7.70
CA ASP A 179 27.05 -4.39 -8.39
C ASP A 179 25.62 -3.80 -8.43
N ASP A 180 24.76 -4.29 -7.54
CA ASP A 180 23.40 -3.81 -7.27
C ASP A 180 23.36 -2.98 -5.99
N PHE A 181 22.18 -2.48 -5.62
CA PHE A 181 22.11 -1.64 -4.44
C PHE A 181 22.46 -2.38 -3.16
N ARG A 182 22.04 -3.65 -3.02
CA ARG A 182 22.37 -4.47 -1.84
C ARG A 182 23.88 -4.57 -1.64
N SER A 183 24.61 -4.95 -2.70
CA SER A 183 26.03 -5.30 -2.62
C SER A 183 26.96 -4.09 -2.56
N THR A 184 26.52 -2.93 -3.04
CA THR A 184 27.31 -1.69 -2.99
C THR A 184 27.03 -0.84 -1.74
N GLU A 185 26.03 -1.21 -0.94
CA GLU A 185 25.54 -0.42 0.19
C GLU A 185 26.63 -0.08 1.22
N LYS A 186 26.67 1.18 1.62
CA LYS A 186 27.45 1.68 2.77
C LYS A 186 26.50 2.41 3.70
N SER A 187 26.73 2.29 5.01
CA SER A 187 25.86 2.90 6.03
C SER A 187 26.68 3.48 7.18
N ALA A 188 26.16 4.55 7.78
CA ALA A 188 26.73 5.25 8.92
C ALA A 188 25.64 5.67 9.91
N VAL A 189 25.99 5.73 11.20
CA VAL A 189 25.13 6.29 12.25
C VAL A 189 25.61 7.70 12.57
N MET A 190 24.71 8.67 12.47
CA MET A 190 25.02 10.07 12.74
C MET A 190 25.26 10.28 14.24
N ALA A 191 26.43 10.78 14.62
CA ALA A 191 26.76 11.05 16.03
C ALA A 191 26.01 12.26 16.58
N GLU A 192 25.78 13.28 15.74
CA GLU A 192 25.16 14.54 16.10
C GLU A 192 24.09 14.93 15.07
N ALA A 193 23.13 15.76 15.47
CA ALA A 193 22.17 16.34 14.55
C ALA A 193 22.85 17.38 13.64
N GLY A 194 22.38 17.49 12.40
CA GLY A 194 23.00 18.38 11.44
C GLY A 194 22.32 18.36 10.07
N THR A 195 23.07 18.66 9.04
CA THR A 195 22.62 18.62 7.65
C THR A 195 23.72 18.04 6.80
N LEU A 196 23.37 17.07 5.97
CA LEU A 196 24.24 16.49 4.95
C LEU A 196 23.96 17.15 3.59
N ARG A 197 24.97 17.17 2.72
CA ARG A 197 24.86 17.53 1.30
C ARG A 197 25.26 16.33 0.46
N ILE A 198 24.58 16.11 -0.66
CA ILE A 198 24.94 15.09 -1.65
C ILE A 198 25.55 15.79 -2.86
N GLU A 199 26.77 15.42 -3.23
CA GLU A 199 27.50 16.02 -4.34
C GLU A 199 28.20 14.95 -5.19
N HIS A 200 28.30 15.18 -6.48
CA HIS A 200 29.05 14.37 -7.41
C HIS A 200 30.36 15.09 -7.78
N VAL A 201 31.49 14.41 -7.63
CA VAL A 201 32.81 14.87 -8.05
C VAL A 201 33.24 14.09 -9.28
N ALA A 202 33.29 14.77 -10.42
CA ALA A 202 33.73 14.18 -11.68
C ALA A 202 35.26 13.93 -11.68
N ALA A 203 35.73 13.11 -12.61
CA ALA A 203 37.16 12.79 -12.77
C ALA A 203 38.08 14.01 -13.00
N ASP A 204 37.54 15.12 -13.50
CA ASP A 204 38.26 16.38 -13.69
C ASP A 204 38.26 17.30 -12.45
N GLY A 205 37.64 16.86 -11.35
CA GLY A 205 37.49 17.60 -10.10
C GLY A 205 36.26 18.51 -10.05
N THR A 206 35.46 18.60 -11.10
CA THR A 206 34.22 19.38 -11.11
C THR A 206 33.24 18.81 -10.09
N THR A 207 32.75 19.65 -9.18
CA THR A 207 31.76 19.26 -8.17
C THR A 207 30.38 19.78 -8.56
N THR A 208 29.42 18.87 -8.66
CA THR A 208 28.00 19.16 -8.92
C THR A 208 27.19 18.78 -7.69
N VAL A 209 26.49 19.73 -7.09
CA VAL A 209 25.58 19.44 -5.98
C VAL A 209 24.34 18.75 -6.53
N LEU A 210 24.07 17.52 -6.06
CA LEU A 210 22.87 16.77 -6.39
C LEU A 210 21.72 17.12 -5.42
N ARG A 211 22.06 17.34 -4.14
CA ARG A 211 21.11 17.78 -3.11
C ARG A 211 21.80 18.65 -2.07
N GLU A 212 21.35 19.90 -1.96
CA GLU A 212 21.95 20.88 -1.05
C GLU A 212 21.75 20.55 0.44
N SER A 213 20.57 20.04 0.81
CA SER A 213 20.21 19.80 2.21
C SER A 213 19.48 18.48 2.40
N VAL A 214 20.02 17.68 3.32
CA VAL A 214 19.44 16.47 3.90
C VAL A 214 19.57 16.59 5.43
N PRO A 215 18.53 17.10 6.12
CA PRO A 215 18.55 17.20 7.58
C PRO A 215 18.65 15.81 8.23
N VAL A 216 19.49 15.71 9.25
CA VAL A 216 19.73 14.48 10.01
C VAL A 216 19.70 14.72 11.51
N LEU A 217 19.28 13.73 12.28
CA LEU A 217 19.23 13.72 13.74
C LEU A 217 20.39 12.88 14.30
N ALA A 218 20.74 13.14 15.57
CA ALA A 218 21.65 12.26 16.30
C ALA A 218 21.06 10.85 16.41
N GLY A 219 21.88 9.84 16.19
CA GLY A 219 21.49 8.43 16.18
C GLY A 219 20.82 7.96 14.88
N GLU A 220 20.53 8.85 13.93
CA GLU A 220 19.92 8.48 12.64
C GLU A 220 20.87 7.62 11.82
N VAL A 221 20.35 6.55 11.21
CA VAL A 221 21.07 5.72 10.25
C VAL A 221 20.92 6.35 8.88
N VAL A 222 22.04 6.53 8.18
CA VAL A 222 22.10 7.03 6.81
C VAL A 222 22.87 6.02 5.98
N ASP A 223 22.31 5.62 4.86
CA ASP A 223 22.92 4.68 3.93
C ASP A 223 22.91 5.25 2.51
N ALA A 224 23.86 4.80 1.70
CA ALA A 224 23.91 5.09 0.27
C ALA A 224 24.37 3.87 -0.51
N SER A 225 23.78 3.68 -1.69
CA SER A 225 24.06 2.55 -2.58
C SER A 225 24.00 2.99 -4.05
N VAL A 226 24.60 2.19 -4.92
CA VAL A 226 24.60 2.39 -6.36
C VAL A 226 24.22 1.10 -7.08
N MET A 227 23.34 1.20 -8.07
CA MET A 227 23.17 0.13 -9.05
C MET A 227 23.97 0.49 -10.30
N HIS A 228 24.98 -0.32 -10.59
CA HIS A 228 25.83 -0.11 -11.75
C HIS A 228 25.11 -0.57 -13.02
N VAL A 229 24.87 0.37 -13.95
CA VAL A 229 24.01 0.12 -15.11
C VAL A 229 24.64 -0.84 -16.12
N ASP A 230 25.96 -0.85 -16.23
CA ASP A 230 26.64 -1.81 -17.12
C ASP A 230 26.51 -3.26 -16.61
N ALA A 231 26.60 -3.47 -15.29
CA ALA A 231 26.33 -4.76 -14.66
C ALA A 231 24.86 -5.16 -14.81
N LEU A 232 23.94 -4.22 -14.58
CA LEU A 232 22.50 -4.43 -14.79
C LEU A 232 22.20 -4.88 -16.23
N ARG A 233 22.75 -4.18 -17.24
CA ARG A 233 22.54 -4.52 -18.65
C ARG A 233 23.08 -5.90 -18.98
N THR A 234 24.25 -6.24 -18.45
CA THR A 234 24.87 -7.57 -18.64
C THR A 234 23.97 -8.66 -18.05
N PHE A 235 23.55 -8.48 -16.79
CA PHE A 235 22.61 -9.37 -16.12
C PHE A 235 21.31 -9.55 -16.90
N LEU A 236 20.69 -8.46 -17.37
CA LEU A 236 19.43 -8.51 -18.11
C LEU A 236 19.57 -9.28 -19.43
N ASN A 237 20.64 -9.03 -20.19
CA ASN A 237 20.91 -9.77 -21.42
C ASN A 237 21.05 -11.27 -21.16
N ASP A 238 21.76 -11.64 -20.10
CA ASP A 238 21.96 -13.03 -19.69
C ASP A 238 20.62 -13.68 -19.26
N GLN A 239 19.76 -12.97 -18.54
CA GLN A 239 18.47 -13.51 -18.10
C GLN A 239 17.48 -13.65 -19.26
N ILE A 240 17.47 -12.72 -20.22
CA ILE A 240 16.65 -12.84 -21.44
C ILE A 240 17.09 -14.07 -22.24
N ALA A 241 18.40 -14.27 -22.41
CA ALA A 241 18.95 -15.44 -23.07
C ALA A 241 18.61 -16.75 -22.32
N ARG A 242 18.70 -16.73 -20.97
CA ARG A 242 18.35 -17.86 -20.11
C ARG A 242 16.88 -18.23 -20.22
N ALA A 243 15.96 -17.27 -20.09
CA ALA A 243 14.52 -17.53 -20.21
C ALA A 243 14.18 -18.19 -21.56
N LYS A 244 14.82 -17.72 -22.64
CA LYS A 244 14.66 -18.29 -23.99
C LYS A 244 15.20 -19.71 -24.08
N ALA A 245 16.37 -19.96 -23.51
CA ALA A 245 17.01 -21.29 -23.54
C ALA A 245 16.24 -22.32 -22.70
N GLU A 246 15.68 -21.92 -21.56
CA GLU A 246 14.91 -22.79 -20.67
C GLU A 246 13.46 -23.01 -21.15
N GLY A 247 12.99 -22.15 -22.06
CA GLY A 247 11.63 -22.19 -22.62
C GLY A 247 10.58 -21.74 -21.61
N VAL A 248 10.91 -20.75 -20.78
CA VAL A 248 10.02 -20.17 -19.75
C VAL A 248 9.67 -18.73 -20.09
N LEU A 249 8.59 -18.21 -19.50
CA LEU A 249 8.22 -16.80 -19.66
C LEU A 249 9.28 -15.90 -19.02
N PHE A 250 9.67 -14.83 -19.71
CA PHE A 250 10.43 -13.74 -19.10
C PHE A 250 9.46 -12.74 -18.45
N SER A 251 9.62 -12.49 -17.16
CA SER A 251 8.85 -11.50 -16.41
C SER A 251 9.76 -10.60 -15.59
N VAL A 252 9.30 -9.37 -15.34
CA VAL A 252 9.98 -8.35 -14.55
C VAL A 252 9.03 -7.83 -13.49
N HIS A 253 9.53 -7.80 -12.25
CA HIS A 253 8.75 -7.44 -11.08
C HIS A 253 9.43 -6.28 -10.35
N LEU A 254 8.84 -5.10 -10.44
CA LEU A 254 9.36 -3.86 -9.85
C LEU A 254 8.25 -3.14 -9.08
N LYS A 255 8.55 -2.00 -8.45
CA LYS A 255 7.59 -1.17 -7.71
C LYS A 255 7.53 0.26 -8.27
N ALA A 256 7.40 0.39 -9.58
CA ALA A 256 7.56 1.66 -10.33
C ALA A 256 6.73 2.86 -9.83
N THR A 257 5.50 2.65 -9.36
CA THR A 257 4.66 3.74 -8.81
C THR A 257 5.20 4.30 -7.50
N MET A 258 5.74 3.42 -6.65
CA MET A 258 6.24 3.78 -5.33
C MET A 258 7.67 4.29 -5.46
N MET A 259 8.55 3.49 -6.05
CA MET A 259 9.94 3.82 -6.35
C MET A 259 10.04 4.65 -7.64
N LYS A 260 9.32 5.78 -7.65
CA LYS A 260 9.06 6.64 -8.82
C LYS A 260 10.28 7.21 -9.55
N VAL A 261 11.49 7.01 -9.03
CA VAL A 261 12.75 7.44 -9.65
C VAL A 261 13.53 6.23 -10.14
N SER A 262 13.97 5.35 -9.22
CA SER A 262 14.83 4.21 -9.57
C SER A 262 14.17 3.21 -10.51
N ASP A 263 12.95 2.79 -10.19
CA ASP A 263 12.33 1.63 -10.83
C ASP A 263 11.91 1.89 -12.28
N PRO A 264 11.37 3.08 -12.65
CA PRO A 264 11.19 3.44 -14.05
C PRO A 264 12.49 3.42 -14.87
N ILE A 265 13.64 3.82 -14.29
CA ILE A 265 14.94 3.76 -14.97
C ILE A 265 15.37 2.30 -15.17
N ILE A 266 15.26 1.46 -14.13
CA ILE A 266 15.54 0.02 -14.22
C ILE A 266 14.64 -0.63 -15.28
N PHE A 267 13.34 -0.31 -15.27
CA PHE A 267 12.39 -0.79 -16.28
C PHE A 267 12.78 -0.36 -17.69
N GLY A 268 13.24 0.88 -17.88
CA GLY A 268 13.76 1.35 -19.15
C GLY A 268 14.96 0.53 -19.64
N HIS A 269 15.85 0.11 -18.74
CA HIS A 269 16.95 -0.80 -19.08
C HIS A 269 16.48 -2.19 -19.47
N VAL A 270 15.43 -2.73 -18.84
CA VAL A 270 14.79 -3.99 -19.23
C VAL A 270 14.26 -3.89 -20.66
N VAL A 271 13.49 -2.85 -20.98
CA VAL A 271 12.92 -2.63 -22.32
C VAL A 271 14.03 -2.52 -23.37
N ARG A 272 15.12 -1.81 -23.06
CA ARG A 272 16.28 -1.69 -23.95
C ARG A 272 17.03 -3.01 -24.14
N ALA A 273 17.20 -3.80 -23.09
CA ALA A 273 17.85 -5.10 -23.14
C ALA A 273 17.04 -6.13 -23.94
N PHE A 274 15.70 -6.00 -23.92
CA PHE A 274 14.80 -6.85 -24.70
C PHE A 274 14.72 -6.47 -26.18
N LEU A 275 14.94 -5.19 -26.50
CA LEU A 275 14.84 -4.65 -27.87
C LEU A 275 16.17 -4.02 -28.35
N PRO A 276 17.31 -4.73 -28.27
CA PRO A 276 18.63 -4.13 -28.47
C PRO A 276 18.82 -3.58 -29.89
N LYS A 277 18.33 -4.25 -30.93
CA LYS A 277 18.48 -3.82 -32.33
C LYS A 277 17.63 -2.58 -32.60
N THR A 278 16.42 -2.52 -32.07
CA THR A 278 15.51 -1.38 -32.20
C THR A 278 16.12 -0.14 -31.56
N PHE A 279 16.62 -0.23 -30.32
CA PHE A 279 17.22 0.93 -29.67
C PHE A 279 18.58 1.31 -30.26
N ALA A 280 19.37 0.36 -30.74
CA ALA A 280 20.61 0.67 -31.48
C ALA A 280 20.34 1.44 -32.77
N ARG A 281 19.23 1.15 -33.47
CA ARG A 281 18.90 1.78 -34.76
C ARG A 281 18.07 3.05 -34.64
N TYR A 282 17.13 3.11 -33.70
CA TYR A 282 16.12 4.16 -33.61
C TYR A 282 16.09 4.88 -32.26
N GLY A 283 17.02 4.58 -31.33
CA GLY A 283 17.02 5.14 -29.98
C GLY A 283 17.07 6.66 -29.94
N GLU A 284 17.89 7.29 -30.80
CA GLU A 284 17.94 8.76 -30.92
C GLU A 284 16.62 9.35 -31.45
N THR A 285 16.01 8.70 -32.45
CA THR A 285 14.71 9.11 -33.01
C THR A 285 13.61 9.04 -31.97
N LEU A 286 13.56 7.96 -31.18
CA LEU A 286 12.61 7.79 -30.09
C LEU A 286 12.82 8.85 -29.00
N ALA A 287 14.06 9.08 -28.58
CA ALA A 287 14.40 10.08 -27.56
C ALA A 287 14.05 11.50 -28.02
N ALA A 288 14.34 11.85 -29.27
CA ALA A 288 14.01 13.17 -29.84
C ALA A 288 12.51 13.46 -29.90
N ALA A 289 11.68 12.40 -29.96
CA ALA A 289 10.23 12.49 -29.91
C ALA A 289 9.65 12.38 -28.49
N GLY A 290 10.50 12.32 -27.47
CA GLY A 290 10.07 12.16 -26.08
C GLY A 290 9.50 10.77 -25.76
N LEU A 291 9.75 9.77 -26.61
CA LEU A 291 9.31 8.39 -26.39
C LEU A 291 10.36 7.64 -25.57
N SER A 292 10.15 7.61 -24.25
CA SER A 292 11.08 7.00 -23.30
C SER A 292 10.73 5.53 -23.02
N PRO A 293 11.70 4.61 -22.96
CA PRO A 293 11.46 3.26 -22.46
C PRO A 293 11.15 3.22 -20.96
N ASN A 294 11.47 4.27 -20.20
CA ASN A 294 11.13 4.35 -18.78
C ASN A 294 9.60 4.46 -18.57
N ASP A 295 8.88 4.94 -19.58
CA ASP A 295 7.42 5.05 -19.61
C ASP A 295 6.74 3.81 -20.24
N GLY A 296 7.55 2.82 -20.60
CA GLY A 296 7.14 1.52 -21.15
C GLY A 296 6.78 1.48 -22.63
N LEU A 297 6.67 0.25 -23.14
CA LEU A 297 6.47 -0.03 -24.56
C LEU A 297 5.13 0.52 -25.07
N GLY A 298 4.10 0.57 -24.22
CA GLY A 298 2.80 1.13 -24.59
C GLY A 298 2.89 2.61 -24.99
N THR A 299 3.67 3.39 -24.25
CA THR A 299 3.93 4.81 -24.57
C THR A 299 4.65 4.96 -25.89
N ILE A 300 5.68 4.13 -26.13
CA ILE A 300 6.41 4.11 -27.40
C ILE A 300 5.47 3.78 -28.56
N LEU A 301 4.74 2.66 -28.48
CA LEU A 301 3.83 2.18 -29.53
C LEU A 301 2.75 3.21 -29.88
N ASN A 302 2.15 3.85 -28.88
CA ASN A 302 1.14 4.90 -29.08
C ASN A 302 1.72 6.15 -29.75
N GLY A 303 3.00 6.45 -29.51
CA GLY A 303 3.70 7.61 -30.09
C GLY A 303 4.21 7.40 -31.52
N LEU A 304 4.33 6.16 -32.00
CA LEU A 304 4.95 5.87 -33.30
C LEU A 304 4.23 6.52 -34.48
N GLY A 305 2.92 6.75 -34.39
CA GLY A 305 2.14 7.40 -35.46
C GLY A 305 2.55 8.85 -35.76
N ALA A 306 3.27 9.50 -34.85
CA ALA A 306 3.83 10.84 -35.05
C ALA A 306 5.22 10.83 -35.72
N LEU A 307 5.82 9.66 -35.95
CA LEU A 307 7.16 9.50 -36.51
C LEU A 307 7.12 9.07 -37.97
N ALA A 308 8.00 9.65 -38.80
CA ALA A 308 8.15 9.26 -40.20
C ALA A 308 8.56 7.78 -40.35
N ASP A 309 9.39 7.27 -39.44
CA ASP A 309 9.85 5.88 -39.42
C ASP A 309 8.97 4.97 -38.54
N GLY A 310 7.78 5.43 -38.12
CA GLY A 310 6.92 4.74 -37.15
C GLY A 310 6.64 3.28 -37.48
N ASP A 311 6.26 2.98 -38.72
CA ASP A 311 6.00 1.61 -39.17
C ASP A 311 7.26 0.72 -39.15
N ALA A 312 8.42 1.29 -39.51
CA ALA A 312 9.69 0.57 -39.50
C ALA A 312 10.19 0.29 -38.07
N ILE A 313 9.93 1.22 -37.14
CA ILE A 313 10.20 1.03 -35.71
C ILE A 313 9.28 -0.05 -35.17
N LYS A 314 7.97 0.01 -35.46
CA LYS A 314 7.01 -1.01 -35.02
C LYS A 314 7.40 -2.40 -35.51
N ALA A 315 7.75 -2.54 -36.79
CA ALA A 315 8.18 -3.82 -37.35
C ALA A 315 9.47 -4.35 -36.69
N SER A 316 10.39 -3.47 -36.32
CA SER A 316 11.61 -3.82 -35.57
C SER A 316 11.28 -4.36 -34.18
N ILE A 317 10.35 -3.70 -33.46
CA ILE A 317 9.86 -4.14 -32.15
C ILE A 317 9.20 -5.50 -32.25
N ASP A 318 8.24 -5.67 -33.18
CA ASP A 318 7.50 -6.92 -33.36
C ASP A 318 8.46 -8.09 -33.68
N ALA A 319 9.50 -7.83 -34.49
CA ALA A 319 10.51 -8.82 -34.83
C ALA A 319 11.35 -9.25 -33.62
N GLU A 320 11.80 -8.32 -32.79
CA GLU A 320 12.59 -8.66 -31.59
C GLU A 320 11.75 -9.34 -30.51
N ILE A 321 10.46 -8.97 -30.37
CA ILE A 321 9.53 -9.71 -29.50
C ILE A 321 9.36 -11.15 -29.97
N ALA A 322 9.22 -11.38 -31.28
CA ALA A 322 9.12 -12.73 -31.85
C ALA A 322 10.44 -13.52 -31.75
N GLU A 323 11.59 -12.85 -31.79
CA GLU A 323 12.91 -13.47 -31.64
C GLU A 323 13.27 -13.75 -30.17
N GLY A 324 12.73 -13.01 -29.21
CA GLY A 324 13.00 -13.13 -27.77
C GLY A 324 12.35 -14.35 -27.09
N PRO A 325 12.53 -14.53 -25.76
CA PRO A 325 11.66 -15.41 -24.99
C PRO A 325 10.22 -14.89 -25.00
N ALA A 326 9.25 -15.78 -24.78
CA ALA A 326 7.88 -15.35 -24.54
C ALA A 326 7.82 -14.46 -23.29
N LEU A 327 7.10 -13.34 -23.37
CA LEU A 327 6.90 -12.44 -22.25
C LEU A 327 5.68 -12.86 -21.43
N ALA A 328 5.73 -12.65 -20.12
CA ALA A 328 4.53 -12.66 -19.32
C ALA A 328 3.54 -11.57 -19.79
N MET A 329 2.25 -11.88 -19.75
CA MET A 329 1.17 -11.04 -20.23
C MET A 329 0.38 -10.45 -19.07
N VAL A 330 0.03 -9.18 -19.21
CA VAL A 330 -0.94 -8.49 -18.34
C VAL A 330 -2.35 -8.73 -18.89
N ASP A 331 -2.50 -8.68 -20.22
CA ASP A 331 -3.75 -8.97 -20.94
C ASP A 331 -3.39 -9.60 -22.29
N SER A 332 -3.46 -10.94 -22.37
CA SER A 332 -3.10 -11.70 -23.58
C SER A 332 -4.04 -11.40 -24.75
N ASP A 333 -5.33 -11.18 -24.51
CA ASP A 333 -6.33 -10.90 -25.55
C ASP A 333 -6.06 -9.57 -26.26
N LYS A 334 -5.48 -8.61 -25.54
CA LYS A 334 -5.08 -7.30 -26.07
C LYS A 334 -3.60 -7.21 -26.45
N GLY A 335 -2.83 -8.28 -26.28
CA GLY A 335 -1.38 -8.27 -26.52
C GLY A 335 -0.58 -7.40 -25.56
N ILE A 336 -1.11 -7.07 -24.38
CA ILE A 336 -0.43 -6.26 -23.37
C ILE A 336 0.52 -7.14 -22.57
N THR A 337 1.81 -6.95 -22.79
CA THR A 337 2.91 -7.65 -22.12
C THR A 337 3.32 -6.96 -20.82
N ASN A 338 4.11 -7.64 -20.00
CA ASN A 338 4.80 -7.10 -18.82
C ASN A 338 5.64 -5.84 -19.12
N LEU A 339 6.04 -5.61 -20.38
CA LEU A 339 6.87 -4.47 -20.77
C LEU A 339 6.06 -3.25 -21.24
N HIS A 340 4.72 -3.32 -21.27
CA HIS A 340 3.88 -2.24 -21.79
C HIS A 340 3.81 -1.03 -20.86
N VAL A 341 3.56 -1.24 -19.57
CA VAL A 341 3.42 -0.18 -18.58
C VAL A 341 4.22 -0.55 -17.33
N PRO A 342 5.14 0.30 -16.84
CA PRO A 342 6.00 -0.01 -15.70
C PRO A 342 5.26 -0.37 -14.41
N SER A 343 4.04 0.15 -14.25
CA SER A 343 3.21 -0.03 -13.06
C SER A 343 2.20 -1.18 -13.13
N ASP A 344 2.10 -1.91 -14.25
CA ASP A 344 1.11 -2.98 -14.38
C ASP A 344 1.47 -4.22 -13.55
N VAL A 345 2.77 -4.56 -13.48
CA VAL A 345 3.29 -5.72 -12.74
C VAL A 345 4.08 -5.23 -11.53
N ILE A 346 3.41 -5.21 -10.38
CA ILE A 346 3.95 -4.67 -9.13
C ILE A 346 4.45 -5.82 -8.25
N VAL A 347 5.72 -5.80 -7.84
CA VAL A 347 6.43 -6.96 -7.25
C VAL A 347 5.73 -7.62 -6.07
N ASP A 348 5.27 -6.84 -5.10
CA ASP A 348 4.58 -7.30 -3.89
C ASP A 348 3.26 -8.01 -4.18
N ALA A 349 2.53 -7.61 -5.22
CA ALA A 349 1.27 -8.24 -5.60
C ALA A 349 1.46 -9.37 -6.64
N SER A 350 2.36 -9.17 -7.60
CA SER A 350 2.59 -10.09 -8.72
C SER A 350 3.35 -11.35 -8.29
N MET A 351 4.33 -11.23 -7.39
CA MET A 351 5.09 -12.40 -6.92
C MET A 351 4.22 -13.37 -6.12
N PRO A 352 3.39 -12.94 -5.14
CA PRO A 352 2.48 -13.86 -4.46
C PRO A 352 1.39 -14.42 -5.39
N ALA A 353 0.90 -13.64 -6.35
CA ALA A 353 -0.07 -14.13 -7.33
C ALA A 353 0.51 -15.24 -8.21
N MET A 354 1.74 -15.07 -8.68
CA MET A 354 2.50 -16.10 -9.41
C MET A 354 2.73 -17.34 -8.52
N ILE A 355 3.18 -17.14 -7.27
CA ILE A 355 3.44 -18.25 -6.34
C ILE A 355 2.16 -19.04 -6.04
N ARG A 356 1.05 -18.35 -5.79
CA ARG A 356 -0.26 -18.95 -5.57
C ARG A 356 -0.75 -19.74 -6.80
N THR A 357 -0.38 -19.31 -8.00
CA THR A 357 -0.81 -19.90 -9.28
C THR A 357 0.22 -20.92 -9.77
N SER A 358 0.64 -21.85 -8.90
CA SER A 358 1.57 -22.92 -9.25
C SER A 358 2.99 -22.48 -9.64
N GLY A 359 3.35 -21.22 -9.41
CA GLY A 359 4.59 -20.63 -9.94
C GLY A 359 4.43 -20.04 -11.34
N HIS A 360 3.22 -19.97 -11.89
CA HIS A 360 3.01 -19.60 -13.28
C HIS A 360 2.60 -18.14 -13.48
N MET A 361 2.86 -17.63 -14.69
CA MET A 361 2.26 -16.42 -15.23
C MET A 361 1.57 -16.71 -16.57
N TRP A 362 0.77 -15.78 -17.06
CA TRP A 362 0.04 -15.92 -18.32
C TRP A 362 0.94 -15.61 -19.52
N GLY A 363 0.97 -16.52 -20.50
CA GLY A 363 1.72 -16.37 -21.75
C GLY A 363 0.89 -15.74 -22.88
N PRO A 364 1.51 -15.48 -24.05
CA PRO A 364 0.85 -14.91 -25.21
C PRO A 364 -0.30 -15.74 -25.79
N ASP A 365 -0.34 -17.04 -25.48
CA ASP A 365 -1.41 -17.97 -25.87
C ASP A 365 -2.60 -17.96 -24.91
N GLY A 366 -2.54 -17.16 -23.84
CA GLY A 366 -3.57 -17.10 -22.80
C GLY A 366 -3.54 -18.30 -21.86
N ALA A 367 -2.44 -19.07 -21.81
CA ALA A 367 -2.24 -20.17 -20.86
C ALA A 367 -1.21 -19.82 -19.78
N GLU A 368 -1.29 -20.52 -18.65
CA GLU A 368 -0.31 -20.44 -17.57
C GLU A 368 0.98 -21.20 -17.94
N ALA A 369 2.15 -20.61 -17.67
CA ALA A 369 3.44 -21.25 -17.86
C ALA A 369 4.47 -20.84 -16.79
N ASP A 370 5.48 -21.68 -16.58
CA ASP A 370 6.65 -21.38 -15.75
C ASP A 370 7.33 -20.08 -16.20
N THR A 371 7.91 -19.35 -15.25
CA THR A 371 8.52 -18.04 -15.52
C THR A 371 9.88 -17.84 -14.83
N LEU A 372 10.77 -17.11 -15.51
CA LEU A 372 11.95 -16.51 -14.89
C LEU A 372 11.57 -15.11 -14.39
N ALA A 373 11.30 -15.00 -13.10
CA ALA A 373 10.91 -13.75 -12.43
C ALA A 373 12.13 -12.88 -12.13
N VAL A 374 12.33 -11.84 -12.94
CA VAL A 374 13.50 -10.95 -12.83
C VAL A 374 13.23 -9.83 -11.82
N LEU A 375 14.00 -9.85 -10.73
CA LEU A 375 14.07 -8.83 -9.69
C LEU A 375 15.54 -8.39 -9.59
N PRO A 376 15.96 -7.32 -10.31
CA PRO A 376 17.39 -7.01 -10.48
C PRO A 376 18.16 -6.82 -9.18
N ASP A 377 17.60 -6.06 -8.22
CA ASP A 377 18.22 -5.85 -6.91
C ASP A 377 18.04 -7.06 -5.99
N SER A 378 19.12 -7.48 -5.33
CA SER A 378 19.15 -8.71 -4.53
C SER A 378 18.74 -8.52 -3.06
N SER A 379 18.43 -7.29 -2.62
CA SER A 379 18.07 -7.01 -1.21
C SER A 379 16.94 -7.89 -0.69
N TYR A 380 15.94 -8.16 -1.56
CA TYR A 380 14.70 -8.81 -1.17
C TYR A 380 14.34 -10.03 -2.04
N ALA A 381 15.00 -10.21 -3.19
CA ALA A 381 14.69 -11.26 -4.15
C ALA A 381 14.78 -12.68 -3.55
N GLY A 382 15.71 -12.89 -2.62
CA GLY A 382 15.91 -14.18 -1.95
C GLY A 382 14.71 -14.67 -1.13
N VAL A 383 13.85 -13.76 -0.63
CA VAL A 383 12.62 -14.12 0.10
C VAL A 383 11.69 -14.91 -0.82
N TYR A 384 11.42 -14.39 -2.02
CA TYR A 384 10.53 -15.06 -2.97
C TYR A 384 11.15 -16.36 -3.50
N GLN A 385 12.46 -16.39 -3.75
CA GLN A 385 13.14 -17.63 -4.16
C GLN A 385 12.98 -18.73 -3.10
N ALA A 386 13.13 -18.40 -1.82
CA ALA A 386 12.95 -19.36 -0.72
C ALA A 386 11.52 -19.94 -0.69
N VAL A 387 10.50 -19.12 -0.98
CA VAL A 387 9.10 -19.58 -1.06
C VAL A 387 8.88 -20.48 -2.28
N VAL A 388 9.44 -20.12 -3.44
CA VAL A 388 9.40 -20.95 -4.66
C VAL A 388 10.03 -22.31 -4.41
N GLU A 389 11.20 -22.35 -3.76
CA GLU A 389 11.89 -23.60 -3.41
C GLU A 389 11.11 -24.45 -2.41
N ASP A 390 10.51 -23.83 -1.38
CA ASP A 390 9.67 -24.50 -0.40
C ASP A 390 8.41 -25.11 -1.06
N CYS A 391 7.72 -24.36 -1.93
CA CYS A 391 6.59 -24.88 -2.68
C CYS A 391 6.98 -26.01 -3.64
N ARG A 392 8.15 -25.92 -4.30
CA ARG A 392 8.67 -26.99 -5.15
C ARG A 392 8.97 -28.26 -4.34
N ALA A 393 9.47 -28.13 -3.12
CA ALA A 393 9.82 -29.26 -2.24
C ALA A 393 8.62 -29.87 -1.51
N HIS A 394 7.63 -29.06 -1.13
CA HIS A 394 6.56 -29.45 -0.20
C HIS A 394 5.15 -29.29 -0.78
N GLY A 395 5.03 -28.87 -2.04
CA GLY A 395 3.76 -28.58 -2.68
C GLY A 395 3.16 -27.24 -2.22
N ALA A 396 1.95 -26.95 -2.69
CA ALA A 396 1.23 -25.73 -2.32
C ALA A 396 0.95 -25.67 -0.81
N PHE A 397 0.76 -24.46 -0.28
CA PHE A 397 0.24 -24.28 1.08
C PHE A 397 -1.23 -24.72 1.16
N ASP A 398 -1.66 -25.14 2.35
CA ASP A 398 -3.03 -25.50 2.65
C ASP A 398 -3.68 -24.43 3.56
N PRO A 399 -4.56 -23.57 3.00
CA PRO A 399 -5.24 -22.53 3.78
C PRO A 399 -6.09 -23.07 4.94
N ALA A 400 -6.51 -24.34 4.90
CA ALA A 400 -7.32 -24.96 5.95
C ALA A 400 -6.52 -25.22 7.23
N THR A 401 -5.20 -25.41 7.12
CA THR A 401 -4.34 -25.88 8.23
C THR A 401 -3.16 -24.97 8.52
N MET A 402 -2.73 -24.14 7.56
CA MET A 402 -1.54 -23.30 7.73
C MET A 402 -1.71 -22.23 8.83
N GLY A 403 -0.60 -21.92 9.49
CA GLY A 403 -0.48 -20.84 10.48
C GLY A 403 -0.55 -19.45 9.82
N SER A 404 -0.10 -18.44 10.53
CA SER A 404 -0.07 -17.05 10.07
C SER A 404 1.26 -16.37 10.28
N VAL A 405 1.63 -15.48 9.35
CA VAL A 405 2.83 -14.64 9.48
C VAL A 405 2.42 -13.16 9.51
N PRO A 406 2.06 -12.62 10.69
CA PRO A 406 1.85 -11.18 10.85
C PRO A 406 3.15 -10.40 10.68
N ASN A 407 3.04 -9.09 10.48
CA ASN A 407 4.19 -8.22 10.28
C ASN A 407 4.19 -7.01 11.24
N VAL A 408 5.35 -6.77 11.84
CA VAL A 408 5.72 -5.53 12.53
C VAL A 408 6.74 -4.79 11.67
N GLY A 409 6.31 -3.73 11.01
CA GLY A 409 7.09 -3.05 9.96
C GLY A 409 7.58 -1.68 10.37
N LEU A 410 8.89 -1.44 10.24
CA LEU A 410 9.49 -0.12 10.39
C LEU A 410 9.04 0.78 9.23
N MET A 411 8.36 1.89 9.53
CA MET A 411 7.88 2.80 8.48
C MET A 411 7.71 4.26 8.89
N ALA A 412 7.72 4.55 10.19
CA ALA A 412 7.47 5.89 10.69
C ALA A 412 8.44 6.90 10.06
N GLN A 413 7.94 8.09 9.75
CA GLN A 413 8.72 9.21 9.22
C GLN A 413 9.45 8.91 7.89
N LYS A 414 8.83 8.09 7.02
CA LYS A 414 9.37 7.68 5.71
C LYS A 414 10.72 6.95 5.82
N ALA A 415 10.80 5.99 6.75
CA ALA A 415 12.00 5.18 6.95
C ALA A 415 12.49 4.51 5.64
N GLU A 416 13.81 4.41 5.48
CA GLU A 416 14.48 3.62 4.44
C GLU A 416 14.13 4.07 3.00
N GLU A 417 13.91 3.14 2.07
CA GLU A 417 13.78 3.43 0.64
C GLU A 417 12.57 4.31 0.30
N TYR A 418 11.48 4.24 1.07
CA TYR A 418 10.31 5.11 0.88
C TYR A 418 10.60 6.59 1.17
N GLY A 419 11.69 6.88 1.87
CA GLY A 419 12.20 8.23 2.08
C GLY A 419 13.21 8.67 1.02
N SER A 420 13.65 7.79 0.11
CA SER A 420 14.81 8.03 -0.76
C SER A 420 14.52 8.86 -2.01
N HIS A 421 13.25 9.08 -2.38
CA HIS A 421 12.90 9.59 -3.71
C HIS A 421 13.56 10.91 -4.09
N ASP A 422 13.77 11.82 -3.14
CA ASP A 422 14.42 13.12 -3.36
C ASP A 422 15.95 13.09 -3.20
N LYS A 423 16.50 11.88 -3.03
CA LYS A 423 17.92 11.53 -2.85
C LYS A 423 18.35 10.39 -3.79
N THR A 424 17.58 10.15 -4.85
CA THR A 424 17.88 9.16 -5.89
C THR A 424 18.18 9.89 -7.19
N PHE A 425 19.30 9.55 -7.84
CA PHE A 425 19.79 10.25 -9.02
C PHE A 425 20.31 9.29 -10.08
N GLU A 426 19.98 9.54 -11.34
CA GLU A 426 20.69 8.98 -12.50
C GLU A 426 21.96 9.81 -12.71
N ILE A 427 23.12 9.15 -12.69
CA ILE A 427 24.42 9.83 -12.69
C ILE A 427 24.80 10.25 -14.12
N ALA A 428 25.13 11.52 -14.30
CA ALA A 428 25.41 12.07 -15.64
C ALA A 428 26.82 11.73 -16.19
N ALA A 429 27.80 11.50 -15.31
CA ALA A 429 29.19 11.29 -15.69
C ALA A 429 29.91 10.41 -14.65
N ALA A 430 31.00 9.76 -15.06
CA ALA A 430 31.80 8.99 -14.13
C ALA A 430 32.50 9.88 -13.08
N GLY A 431 32.65 9.34 -11.86
CA GLY A 431 33.22 10.07 -10.73
C GLY A 431 32.89 9.40 -9.40
N THR A 432 32.76 10.23 -8.36
CA THR A 432 32.41 9.79 -7.02
C THR A 432 31.25 10.62 -6.49
N VAL A 433 30.18 9.98 -6.05
CA VAL A 433 29.13 10.64 -5.25
C VAL A 433 29.54 10.61 -3.79
N ARG A 434 29.54 11.77 -3.16
CA ARG A 434 29.87 11.96 -1.74
C ARG A 434 28.65 12.49 -0.99
N VAL A 435 28.37 11.87 0.15
CA VAL A 435 27.48 12.41 1.17
C VAL A 435 28.37 13.07 2.21
N VAL A 436 28.33 14.40 2.28
CA VAL A 436 29.24 15.20 3.12
C VAL A 436 28.50 15.90 4.26
N ASP A 437 29.16 16.08 5.40
CA ASP A 437 28.64 16.85 6.52
C ASP A 437 28.79 18.38 6.29
N ALA A 438 28.32 19.18 7.25
CA ALA A 438 28.40 20.64 7.19
C ALA A 438 29.84 21.19 7.20
N ALA A 439 30.82 20.41 7.67
CA ALA A 439 32.24 20.76 7.63
C ALA A 439 32.93 20.32 6.31
N GLY A 440 32.19 19.64 5.42
CA GLY A 440 32.70 19.12 4.15
C GLY A 440 33.42 17.79 4.27
N ASN A 441 33.34 17.10 5.41
CA ASN A 441 33.90 15.76 5.56
C ASN A 441 32.98 14.74 4.88
N ALA A 442 33.55 13.82 4.12
CA ALA A 442 32.79 12.72 3.54
C ALA A 442 32.35 11.73 4.64
N VAL A 443 31.04 11.51 4.72
CA VAL A 443 30.42 10.49 5.59
C VAL A 443 30.32 9.17 4.83
N ILE A 444 29.88 9.23 3.57
CA ILE A 444 29.79 8.08 2.66
C ILE A 444 30.26 8.52 1.27
N GLU A 445 31.03 7.66 0.58
CA GLU A 445 31.45 7.88 -0.80
C GLU A 445 31.12 6.64 -1.64
N GLN A 446 30.63 6.84 -2.86
CA GLN A 446 30.35 5.80 -3.84
C GLN A 446 30.98 6.14 -5.18
N GLU A 447 31.75 5.21 -5.74
CA GLU A 447 32.20 5.32 -7.13
C GLU A 447 31.02 5.09 -8.07
N VAL A 448 30.94 5.88 -9.12
CA VAL A 448 29.81 5.87 -10.06
C VAL A 448 30.28 6.05 -11.50
N ALA A 449 29.53 5.48 -12.43
CA ALA A 449 29.64 5.68 -13.87
C ALA A 449 28.42 6.43 -14.42
N ALA A 450 28.52 6.87 -15.68
CA ALA A 450 27.40 7.52 -16.36
C ALA A 450 26.24 6.53 -16.56
N GLY A 451 25.03 6.95 -16.20
CA GLY A 451 23.81 6.15 -16.21
C GLY A 451 23.54 5.40 -14.91
N ASP A 452 24.52 5.24 -14.02
CA ASP A 452 24.33 4.55 -12.75
C ASP A 452 23.22 5.20 -11.92
N ILE A 453 22.54 4.37 -11.13
CA ILE A 453 21.48 4.83 -10.25
C ILE A 453 22.03 4.90 -8.84
N PHE A 454 22.26 6.10 -8.33
CA PHE A 454 22.63 6.33 -6.93
C PHE A 454 21.37 6.56 -6.09
N ARG A 455 21.35 6.05 -4.85
CA ARG A 455 20.33 6.40 -3.86
C ARG A 455 20.93 6.56 -2.46
N ALA A 456 20.30 7.41 -1.65
CA ALA A 456 20.54 7.49 -0.22
C ALA A 456 19.24 7.41 0.60
N CYS A 457 19.26 6.67 1.71
CA CYS A 457 18.12 6.49 2.60
C CYS A 457 18.42 7.01 4.01
N GLN A 458 17.36 7.14 4.82
CA GLN A 458 17.40 7.67 6.17
C GLN A 458 16.45 6.88 7.07
N THR A 459 16.94 6.50 8.25
CA THR A 459 16.13 5.81 9.26
C THR A 459 16.42 6.37 10.63
N LYS A 460 15.44 7.09 11.19
CA LYS A 460 15.58 7.80 12.45
C LYS A 460 15.55 6.84 13.64
N ASP A 461 16.24 7.23 14.70
CA ASP A 461 16.45 6.38 15.86
C ASP A 461 15.15 6.13 16.66
N LEU A 462 14.33 7.15 16.87
CA LEU A 462 13.07 7.00 17.59
C LEU A 462 12.09 6.03 16.91
N PRO A 463 11.89 6.08 15.57
CA PRO A 463 11.20 5.02 14.84
C PRO A 463 11.74 3.61 15.08
N ILE A 464 13.07 3.43 15.19
CA ILE A 464 13.68 2.10 15.44
C ILE A 464 13.35 1.63 16.86
N GLN A 465 13.45 2.51 17.86
CA GLN A 465 13.09 2.18 19.25
C GLN A 465 11.62 1.76 19.36
N ASP A 466 10.71 2.53 18.75
CA ASP A 466 9.28 2.22 18.73
C ASP A 466 8.99 0.89 18.01
N TRP A 467 9.69 0.62 16.91
CA TRP A 467 9.56 -0.64 16.17
C TRP A 467 9.98 -1.87 17.00
N VAL A 468 11.07 -1.77 17.76
CA VAL A 468 11.51 -2.82 18.69
C VAL A 468 10.48 -3.02 19.81
N LYS A 469 10.00 -1.94 20.41
CA LYS A 469 8.94 -1.97 21.44
C LYS A 469 7.67 -2.65 20.92
N LEU A 470 7.26 -2.33 19.69
CA LEU A 470 6.08 -2.92 19.05
C LEU A 470 6.27 -4.42 18.83
N ALA A 471 7.44 -4.85 18.37
CA ALA A 471 7.77 -6.27 18.21
C ALA A 471 7.65 -7.06 19.52
N VAL A 472 8.22 -6.54 20.62
CA VAL A 472 8.11 -7.17 21.95
C VAL A 472 6.67 -7.23 22.43
N THR A 473 5.92 -6.13 22.22
CA THR A 473 4.51 -6.02 22.61
C THR A 473 3.66 -7.06 21.88
N ARG A 474 3.87 -7.23 20.57
CA ARG A 474 3.16 -8.23 19.76
C ARG A 474 3.55 -9.65 20.15
N ALA A 475 4.84 -9.94 20.31
CA ALA A 475 5.31 -11.26 20.74
C ALA A 475 4.70 -11.67 22.08
N ARG A 476 4.63 -10.73 23.04
CA ARG A 476 4.01 -10.95 24.35
C ARG A 476 2.50 -11.15 24.26
N ALA A 477 1.81 -10.37 23.41
CA ALA A 477 0.36 -10.46 23.26
C ALA A 477 -0.10 -11.77 22.59
N THR A 478 0.70 -12.34 21.68
CA THR A 478 0.30 -13.53 20.92
C THR A 478 1.00 -14.82 21.38
N GLY A 479 2.14 -14.71 22.06
CA GLY A 479 3.01 -15.85 22.37
C GLY A 479 3.75 -16.42 21.15
N ALA A 480 3.59 -15.83 19.96
CA ALA A 480 4.31 -16.27 18.76
C ALA A 480 5.76 -15.77 18.77
N PRO A 481 6.73 -16.55 18.24
CA PRO A 481 8.09 -16.08 18.04
C PRO A 481 8.13 -14.84 17.15
N ALA A 482 8.94 -13.85 17.52
CA ALA A 482 9.20 -12.67 16.70
C ALA A 482 10.61 -12.73 16.10
N VAL A 483 10.68 -12.68 14.78
CA VAL A 483 11.94 -12.79 14.04
C VAL A 483 12.21 -11.45 13.38
N PHE A 484 13.36 -10.84 13.67
CA PHE A 484 13.87 -9.67 12.95
C PHE A 484 14.56 -10.12 11.67
N TRP A 485 14.09 -9.64 10.51
CA TRP A 485 14.59 -10.04 9.19
C TRP A 485 15.66 -9.06 8.75
N LEU A 486 16.87 -9.26 9.26
CA LEU A 486 18.01 -8.36 9.07
C LEU A 486 19.23 -9.17 8.64
N ASP A 487 19.83 -8.78 7.52
CA ASP A 487 21.02 -9.42 6.97
C ASP A 487 22.28 -8.73 7.47
N GLU A 488 23.06 -9.38 8.32
CA GLU A 488 24.31 -8.80 8.84
C GLU A 488 25.34 -8.45 7.76
N THR A 489 25.18 -8.97 6.53
CA THR A 489 26.06 -8.66 5.39
C THR A 489 25.64 -7.41 4.62
N ARG A 490 24.47 -6.83 4.91
CA ARG A 490 24.06 -5.51 4.43
C ARG A 490 24.51 -4.44 5.43
N ALA A 491 25.12 -3.37 4.94
CA ALA A 491 25.69 -2.33 5.80
C ALA A 491 24.61 -1.63 6.63
N HIS A 492 23.43 -1.38 6.06
CA HIS A 492 22.29 -0.79 6.76
C HIS A 492 21.73 -1.72 7.84
N ASP A 493 21.40 -2.95 7.47
CA ASP A 493 20.86 -3.94 8.39
C ASP A 493 21.81 -4.21 9.56
N ALA A 494 23.13 -4.22 9.33
CA ALA A 494 24.12 -4.33 10.41
C ALA A 494 24.00 -3.21 11.45
N GLN A 495 23.72 -1.97 11.04
CA GLN A 495 23.43 -0.86 11.97
C GLN A 495 22.10 -1.07 12.71
N LEU A 496 21.07 -1.57 12.01
CA LEU A 496 19.79 -1.90 12.64
C LEU A 496 19.94 -3.03 13.66
N ILE A 497 20.71 -4.08 13.38
CA ILE A 497 20.97 -5.18 14.31
C ILE A 497 21.61 -4.66 15.59
N ALA A 498 22.57 -3.73 15.49
CA ALA A 498 23.20 -3.12 16.66
C ALA A 498 22.19 -2.35 17.51
N LYS A 499 21.28 -1.59 16.87
CA LYS A 499 20.21 -0.85 17.54
C LYS A 499 19.17 -1.78 18.16
N VAL A 500 18.71 -2.81 17.45
CA VAL A 500 17.78 -3.83 17.95
C VAL A 500 18.34 -4.49 19.21
N LYS A 501 19.60 -4.94 19.18
CA LYS A 501 20.26 -5.54 20.35
C LYS A 501 20.33 -4.58 21.54
N THR A 502 20.53 -3.30 21.28
CA THR A 502 20.57 -2.27 22.33
C THR A 502 19.18 -2.09 22.94
N TYR A 503 18.15 -1.88 22.12
CA TYR A 503 16.81 -1.53 22.61
C TYR A 503 16.01 -2.73 23.14
N LEU A 504 16.32 -3.96 22.72
CA LEU A 504 15.76 -5.14 23.37
C LEU A 504 16.14 -5.23 24.85
N ALA A 505 17.27 -4.66 25.27
CA ALA A 505 17.69 -4.64 26.67
C ALA A 505 16.83 -3.70 27.55
N ASP A 506 16.07 -2.78 26.93
CA ASP A 506 15.17 -1.85 27.63
C ASP A 506 13.76 -2.45 27.85
N HIS A 507 13.54 -3.69 27.41
CA HIS A 507 12.26 -4.38 27.48
C HIS A 507 12.35 -5.69 28.24
N ASP A 508 11.25 -6.07 28.89
CA ASP A 508 11.11 -7.41 29.44
C ASP A 508 10.90 -8.41 28.30
N THR A 509 11.89 -9.28 28.08
CA THR A 509 11.85 -10.35 27.08
C THR A 509 11.73 -11.74 27.71
N ASP A 510 11.50 -11.84 29.02
CA ASP A 510 11.41 -13.13 29.71
C ASP A 510 10.24 -13.95 29.15
N GLY A 511 10.52 -15.19 28.77
CA GLY A 511 9.54 -16.10 28.18
C GLY A 511 9.16 -15.82 26.72
N LEU A 512 9.79 -14.84 26.06
CA LEU A 512 9.60 -14.56 24.64
C LEU A 512 10.67 -15.25 23.79
N THR A 513 10.29 -15.71 22.60
CA THR A 513 11.25 -16.14 21.57
C THR A 513 11.46 -15.00 20.58
N ILE A 514 12.64 -14.37 20.62
CA ILE A 514 13.02 -13.27 19.72
C ILE A 514 14.33 -13.65 19.03
N GLU A 515 14.31 -13.68 17.71
CA GLU A 515 15.45 -14.08 16.87
C GLU A 515 15.82 -12.95 15.89
N ILE A 516 17.08 -12.94 15.44
CA ILE A 516 17.54 -12.08 14.34
C ILE A 516 18.12 -12.98 13.26
N LEU A 517 17.49 -13.04 12.10
CA LEU A 517 17.86 -13.90 10.99
C LEU A 517 17.92 -13.09 9.68
N SER A 518 18.76 -13.51 8.74
CA SER A 518 18.74 -12.92 7.39
C SER A 518 17.36 -13.14 6.74
N PRO A 519 16.91 -12.29 5.80
CA PRO A 519 15.60 -12.44 5.17
C PRO A 519 15.33 -13.83 4.60
N VAL A 520 16.34 -14.50 4.03
CA VAL A 520 16.22 -15.86 3.50
C VAL A 520 15.99 -16.88 4.61
N GLU A 521 16.80 -16.85 5.68
CA GLU A 521 16.69 -17.81 6.78
C GLU A 521 15.42 -17.56 7.62
N ALA A 522 15.04 -16.30 7.80
CA ALA A 522 13.78 -15.90 8.43
C ALA A 522 12.56 -16.39 7.63
N THR A 523 12.63 -16.34 6.29
CA THR A 523 11.60 -16.89 5.41
C THR A 523 11.47 -18.39 5.63
N LYS A 524 12.56 -19.14 5.52
CA LYS A 524 12.56 -20.61 5.70
C LYS A 524 12.00 -21.02 7.07
N PHE A 525 12.45 -20.36 8.14
CA PHE A 525 11.95 -20.60 9.49
C PHE A 525 10.44 -20.37 9.59
N SER A 526 9.95 -19.27 9.01
CA SER A 526 8.53 -18.94 9.00
C SER A 526 7.71 -19.93 8.17
N LEU A 527 8.21 -20.37 7.01
CA LEU A 527 7.54 -21.36 6.14
C LEU A 527 7.48 -22.76 6.77
N GLU A 528 8.52 -23.18 7.46
CA GLU A 528 8.52 -24.45 8.18
C GLU A 528 7.43 -24.47 9.27
N ARG A 529 7.30 -23.36 10.01
CA ARG A 529 6.28 -23.18 11.06
C ARG A 529 4.88 -23.03 10.48
N ILE A 530 4.70 -22.24 9.43
CA ILE A 530 3.38 -21.99 8.84
C ILE A 530 2.75 -23.29 8.33
N ARG A 531 3.55 -24.22 7.79
CA ARG A 531 3.07 -25.54 7.33
C ARG A 531 2.66 -26.46 8.49
N ARG A 532 3.16 -26.23 9.70
CA ARG A 532 2.73 -26.94 10.92
C ARG A 532 1.52 -26.30 11.61
N GLY A 533 0.93 -25.26 11.03
CA GLY A 533 -0.15 -24.51 11.68
C GLY A 533 0.33 -23.54 12.76
N GLU A 534 1.63 -23.25 12.82
CA GLU A 534 2.25 -22.38 13.82
C GLU A 534 2.46 -20.97 13.27
N ASP A 535 2.29 -19.96 14.13
CA ASP A 535 2.45 -18.55 13.76
C ASP A 535 3.89 -18.06 13.98
N THR A 536 4.31 -17.08 13.19
CA THR A 536 5.62 -16.39 13.34
C THR A 536 5.47 -14.91 13.03
N ILE A 537 5.84 -14.02 13.95
CA ILE A 537 5.83 -12.57 13.68
C ILE A 537 7.07 -12.22 12.87
N SER A 538 6.88 -11.68 11.67
CA SER A 538 7.94 -11.06 10.89
C SER A 538 8.16 -9.62 11.35
N VAL A 539 9.37 -9.28 11.76
CA VAL A 539 9.74 -7.94 12.22
C VAL A 539 10.73 -7.37 11.22
N THR A 540 10.30 -6.42 10.39
CA THR A 540 11.03 -6.07 9.16
C THR A 540 11.17 -4.57 8.92
N GLY A 541 12.11 -4.22 8.05
CA GLY A 541 12.15 -2.90 7.39
C GLY A 541 10.90 -2.64 6.53
N ASN A 542 10.85 -1.45 5.96
CA ASN A 542 9.73 -0.84 5.26
C ASN A 542 9.37 -1.58 3.96
N VAL A 543 10.37 -1.94 3.15
CA VAL A 543 10.13 -2.68 1.89
C VAL A 543 9.63 -4.10 2.17
N LEU A 544 10.28 -4.82 3.08
CA LEU A 544 9.81 -6.16 3.47
C LEU A 544 8.44 -6.12 4.15
N ARG A 545 8.09 -5.06 4.89
CA ARG A 545 6.71 -4.89 5.39
C ARG A 545 5.72 -4.90 4.23
N ASP A 546 5.98 -4.11 3.18
CA ASP A 546 5.15 -4.10 1.99
C ASP A 546 5.03 -5.50 1.37
N TYR A 547 6.16 -6.16 1.14
CA TYR A 547 6.21 -7.44 0.42
C TYR A 547 5.56 -8.58 1.21
N LEU A 548 5.84 -8.69 2.50
CA LEU A 548 5.35 -9.78 3.34
C LEU A 548 3.87 -9.63 3.69
N THR A 549 3.38 -8.39 3.77
CA THR A 549 1.97 -8.12 4.04
C THR A 549 1.06 -8.27 2.82
N ASP A 550 1.63 -8.50 1.64
CA ASP A 550 0.93 -9.08 0.49
C ASP A 550 1.18 -10.58 0.36
N LEU A 551 2.44 -11.03 0.48
CA LEU A 551 2.82 -12.42 0.31
C LEU A 551 2.04 -13.38 1.20
N PHE A 552 2.15 -13.24 2.51
CA PHE A 552 1.52 -14.19 3.42
C PHE A 552 0.00 -14.10 3.39
N PRO A 553 -0.64 -12.91 3.41
CA PRO A 553 -2.09 -12.82 3.27
C PRO A 553 -2.66 -13.38 1.97
N ILE A 554 -1.97 -13.23 0.83
CA ILE A 554 -2.41 -13.84 -0.42
C ILE A 554 -2.36 -15.37 -0.35
N LEU A 555 -1.34 -15.94 0.29
CA LEU A 555 -1.23 -17.40 0.49
C LEU A 555 -2.20 -17.93 1.54
N GLU A 556 -2.47 -17.15 2.60
CA GLU A 556 -3.32 -17.55 3.72
C GLU A 556 -4.81 -17.34 3.46
N LEU A 557 -5.17 -16.25 2.80
CA LEU A 557 -6.55 -15.75 2.69
C LEU A 557 -7.00 -15.61 1.23
N GLY A 558 -6.09 -15.80 0.26
CA GLY A 558 -6.35 -15.61 -1.15
C GLY A 558 -6.37 -14.14 -1.59
N THR A 559 -6.15 -13.21 -0.66
CA THR A 559 -6.13 -11.77 -0.87
C THR A 559 -5.47 -11.05 0.31
N SER A 560 -4.78 -9.95 0.05
CA SER A 560 -4.25 -9.02 1.07
C SER A 560 -5.24 -7.92 1.46
N ALA A 561 -6.42 -7.85 0.82
CA ALA A 561 -7.41 -6.81 1.08
C ALA A 561 -8.16 -6.99 2.42
N LYS A 562 -8.11 -8.18 3.03
CA LYS A 562 -8.85 -8.53 4.25
C LYS A 562 -7.94 -8.55 5.49
N MET A 563 -7.14 -7.51 5.64
CA MET A 563 -6.09 -7.40 6.66
C MET A 563 -6.41 -6.27 7.63
N LEU A 564 -6.07 -6.48 8.91
CA LEU A 564 -6.00 -5.40 9.88
C LEU A 564 -4.70 -4.64 9.65
N SER A 565 -4.77 -3.31 9.55
CA SER A 565 -3.62 -2.43 9.33
C SER A 565 -3.60 -1.35 10.42
N VAL A 566 -2.97 -1.65 11.55
CA VAL A 566 -2.84 -0.75 12.69
C VAL A 566 -1.51 0.00 12.60
N VAL A 567 -1.54 1.27 12.94
CA VAL A 567 -0.38 2.13 13.10
C VAL A 567 -0.42 2.68 14.52
N PRO A 568 0.23 1.99 15.49
CA PRO A 568 0.42 2.55 16.82
C PRO A 568 1.25 3.82 16.69
N LEU A 569 0.63 4.97 16.99
CA LEU A 569 1.30 6.26 16.87
C LEU A 569 2.33 6.39 17.98
N MET A 570 3.50 6.94 17.66
CA MET A 570 4.62 7.04 18.60
C MET A 570 4.26 7.83 19.87
N ALA A 571 3.30 8.76 19.77
CA ALA A 571 2.78 9.55 20.88
C ALA A 571 1.82 8.77 21.81
N GLY A 572 1.40 7.56 21.44
CA GLY A 572 0.51 6.70 22.22
C GLY A 572 -0.89 6.50 21.65
N GLY A 573 -1.30 7.32 20.67
CA GLY A 573 -2.57 7.15 19.96
C GLY A 573 -2.57 5.99 18.95
N GLY A 574 -3.66 5.84 18.22
CA GLY A 574 -3.84 4.82 17.20
C GLY A 574 -4.37 5.37 15.87
N LEU A 575 -3.78 4.90 14.77
CA LEU A 575 -4.29 5.07 13.42
C LEU A 575 -4.65 3.69 12.87
N PHE A 576 -5.86 3.55 12.32
CA PHE A 576 -6.43 2.28 11.85
C PHE A 576 -6.78 2.42 10.37
N GLU A 577 -5.94 1.88 9.50
CA GLU A 577 -6.17 1.92 8.05
C GLU A 577 -7.13 0.81 7.63
N THR A 578 -8.21 1.18 6.93
CA THR A 578 -9.25 0.22 6.52
C THR A 578 -8.87 -0.56 5.26
N GLY A 579 -7.79 -0.21 4.58
CA GLY A 579 -7.30 -0.93 3.42
C GLY A 579 -6.04 -0.32 2.81
N ALA A 580 -5.27 -1.14 2.09
CA ALA A 580 -4.03 -0.74 1.42
C ALA A 580 -4.24 -0.22 -0.02
N GLY A 581 -5.43 -0.42 -0.59
CA GLY A 581 -5.74 -0.10 -1.98
C GLY A 581 -6.11 1.36 -2.23
N GLY A 582 -6.42 1.69 -3.50
CA GLY A 582 -6.99 2.98 -3.88
C GLY A 582 -8.51 3.08 -3.62
N SER A 583 -9.11 4.21 -4.00
CA SER A 583 -10.53 4.55 -3.73
C SER A 583 -11.53 4.03 -4.79
N ALA A 584 -11.07 3.19 -5.73
CA ALA A 584 -11.86 2.40 -6.68
C ALA A 584 -12.84 3.21 -7.60
N PRO A 585 -12.33 4.00 -8.56
CA PRO A 585 -13.15 4.84 -9.45
C PRO A 585 -14.21 4.07 -10.26
N LYS A 586 -13.91 2.81 -10.65
CA LYS A 586 -14.83 1.94 -11.39
C LYS A 586 -16.08 1.56 -10.58
N HIS A 587 -16.04 1.64 -9.25
CA HIS A 587 -17.19 1.34 -8.40
C HIS A 587 -18.15 2.53 -8.38
N VAL A 588 -17.63 3.76 -8.37
CA VAL A 588 -18.43 4.99 -8.51
C VAL A 588 -19.15 5.01 -9.85
N GLN A 589 -18.45 4.67 -10.94
CA GLN A 589 -19.05 4.59 -12.27
C GLN A 589 -20.23 3.60 -12.31
N GLN A 590 -20.11 2.47 -11.62
CA GLN A 590 -21.21 1.51 -11.53
C GLN A 590 -22.37 2.06 -10.69
N LEU A 591 -22.09 2.70 -9.55
CA LEU A 591 -23.14 3.32 -8.74
C LEU A 591 -23.89 4.39 -9.55
N VAL A 592 -23.21 5.30 -10.22
CA VAL A 592 -23.86 6.36 -11.01
C VAL A 592 -24.69 5.77 -12.15
N LYS A 593 -24.20 4.71 -12.81
CA LYS A 593 -24.89 4.13 -13.96
C LYS A 593 -26.04 3.19 -13.58
N GLU A 594 -25.87 2.41 -12.53
CA GLU A 594 -26.71 1.25 -12.20
C GLU A 594 -27.18 1.23 -10.74
N ASN A 595 -26.90 2.28 -9.97
CA ASN A 595 -27.20 2.40 -8.54
C ASN A 595 -26.80 1.15 -7.76
N TYR A 596 -25.58 0.66 -8.02
CA TYR A 596 -25.00 -0.52 -7.40
C TYR A 596 -23.56 -0.25 -6.98
N LEU A 597 -23.29 -0.29 -5.68
CA LEU A 597 -21.93 -0.09 -5.15
C LEU A 597 -21.33 -1.43 -4.71
N ARG A 598 -20.34 -1.92 -5.46
CA ARG A 598 -19.62 -3.17 -5.16
C ARG A 598 -18.37 -2.98 -4.28
N TRP A 599 -18.28 -1.87 -3.57
CA TRP A 599 -17.21 -1.63 -2.58
C TRP A 599 -17.40 -2.54 -1.38
N ASP A 600 -16.35 -3.23 -0.96
CA ASP A 600 -16.36 -4.13 0.19
C ASP A 600 -15.80 -3.37 1.42
N SER A 601 -16.67 -3.08 2.39
CA SER A 601 -16.32 -2.34 3.61
C SER A 601 -15.73 -3.22 4.70
N LEU A 602 -15.41 -4.49 4.42
CA LEU A 602 -14.91 -5.43 5.42
C LEU A 602 -13.69 -4.91 6.21
N GLY A 603 -12.79 -4.18 5.54
CA GLY A 603 -11.65 -3.56 6.21
C GLY A 603 -12.03 -2.39 7.14
N GLU A 604 -13.15 -1.70 6.89
CA GLU A 604 -13.70 -0.69 7.80
C GLU A 604 -14.20 -1.35 9.09
N PHE A 605 -14.77 -2.54 9.00
CA PHE A 605 -15.27 -3.29 10.16
C PHE A 605 -14.11 -3.71 11.08
N PHE A 606 -13.01 -4.19 10.51
CA PHE A 606 -11.81 -4.56 11.28
C PHE A 606 -11.13 -3.36 11.92
N ALA A 607 -10.98 -2.27 11.17
CA ALA A 607 -10.38 -1.04 11.68
C ALA A 607 -11.21 -0.46 12.84
N LEU A 608 -12.54 -0.52 12.74
CA LEU A 608 -13.44 -0.07 13.79
C LEU A 608 -13.34 -0.94 15.05
N ALA A 609 -13.30 -2.27 14.92
CA ALA A 609 -13.11 -3.17 16.06
C ALA A 609 -11.78 -2.87 16.78
N ALA A 610 -10.67 -2.75 16.03
CA ALA A 610 -9.37 -2.41 16.61
C ALA A 610 -9.33 -1.00 17.22
N SER A 611 -10.05 -0.04 16.64
CA SER A 611 -10.19 1.32 17.19
C SER A 611 -10.90 1.30 18.55
N PHE A 612 -11.95 0.48 18.71
CA PHE A 612 -12.62 0.29 20.00
C PHE A 612 -11.75 -0.46 21.02
N GLU A 613 -11.01 -1.50 20.62
CA GLU A 613 -10.03 -2.18 21.49
C GLU A 613 -8.97 -1.21 22.00
N HIS A 614 -8.41 -0.39 21.11
CA HIS A 614 -7.43 0.62 21.48
C HIS A 614 -8.01 1.62 22.48
N LEU A 615 -9.21 2.12 22.20
CA LEU A 615 -9.90 3.06 23.08
C LEU A 615 -10.17 2.46 24.47
N SER A 616 -10.63 1.21 24.51
CA SER A 616 -10.80 0.44 25.75
C SER A 616 -9.49 0.35 26.54
N ALA A 617 -8.40 -0.05 25.88
CA ALA A 617 -7.09 -0.24 26.50
C ALA A 617 -6.48 1.07 27.02
N THR A 618 -6.66 2.19 26.30
CA THR A 618 -6.04 3.48 26.67
C THR A 618 -6.87 4.31 27.64
N THR A 619 -8.19 4.18 27.62
CA THR A 619 -9.11 4.98 28.47
C THR A 619 -9.77 4.19 29.60
N GLY A 620 -9.73 2.86 29.55
CA GLY A 620 -10.46 1.98 30.47
C GLY A 620 -11.96 1.87 30.14
N ASN A 621 -12.39 2.25 28.94
CA ASN A 621 -13.80 2.15 28.52
C ASN A 621 -14.19 0.69 28.24
N ALA A 622 -14.70 0.00 29.28
CA ALA A 622 -15.14 -1.39 29.18
C ALA A 622 -16.26 -1.61 28.14
N ARG A 623 -17.14 -0.63 27.89
CA ARG A 623 -18.18 -0.76 26.86
C ARG A 623 -17.61 -0.71 25.45
N ALA A 624 -16.53 0.04 25.23
CA ALA A 624 -15.79 -0.01 23.97
C ALA A 624 -15.23 -1.42 23.72
N GLN A 625 -14.76 -2.13 24.76
CA GLN A 625 -14.34 -3.54 24.61
C GLN A 625 -15.50 -4.42 24.16
N VAL A 626 -16.67 -4.29 24.77
CA VAL A 626 -17.85 -5.08 24.39
C VAL A 626 -18.25 -4.79 22.93
N LEU A 627 -18.21 -3.51 22.51
CA LEU A 627 -18.44 -3.13 21.11
C LEU A 627 -17.43 -3.79 20.16
N ALA A 628 -16.14 -3.83 20.51
CA ALA A 628 -15.10 -4.47 19.72
C ALA A 628 -15.32 -5.98 19.57
N ASP A 629 -15.49 -6.67 20.70
CA ASP A 629 -15.60 -8.14 20.75
C ASP A 629 -16.86 -8.62 20.00
N THR A 630 -17.97 -7.89 20.14
CA THR A 630 -19.22 -8.18 19.43
C THR A 630 -19.12 -7.88 17.94
N LEU A 631 -18.38 -6.83 17.54
CA LEU A 631 -18.16 -6.49 16.13
C LEU A 631 -17.28 -7.53 15.43
N ASP A 632 -16.23 -8.05 16.07
CA ASP A 632 -15.41 -9.14 15.50
C ASP A 632 -16.23 -10.42 15.30
N ARG A 633 -17.06 -10.81 16.29
CA ARG A 633 -17.96 -11.96 16.15
C ARG A 633 -19.00 -11.75 15.04
N ALA A 634 -19.62 -10.57 14.98
CA ALA A 634 -20.56 -10.21 13.93
C ALA A 634 -19.92 -10.26 12.54
N THR A 635 -18.65 -9.84 12.43
CA THR A 635 -17.89 -9.93 11.19
C THR A 635 -17.58 -11.38 10.81
N GLY A 636 -17.34 -12.26 11.80
CA GLY A 636 -17.25 -13.70 11.59
C GLY A 636 -18.54 -14.30 11.02
N THR A 637 -19.70 -13.97 11.59
CA THR A 637 -21.02 -14.38 11.07
C THR A 637 -21.25 -13.83 9.66
N PHE A 638 -20.95 -12.54 9.44
CA PHE A 638 -21.04 -11.89 8.13
C PHE A 638 -20.28 -12.63 7.03
N LEU A 639 -19.07 -13.11 7.33
CA LEU A 639 -18.25 -13.88 6.39
C LEU A 639 -18.83 -15.27 6.14
N ASN A 640 -19.24 -15.98 7.20
CA ASN A 640 -19.81 -17.32 7.09
C ASN A 640 -21.13 -17.36 6.31
N GLU A 641 -21.93 -16.31 6.44
CA GLU A 641 -23.22 -16.17 5.73
C GLU A 641 -23.07 -15.54 4.33
N ASP A 642 -21.83 -15.34 3.86
CA ASP A 642 -21.46 -14.76 2.56
C ASP A 642 -22.18 -13.43 2.26
N LYS A 643 -22.22 -12.52 3.26
CA LYS A 643 -22.93 -11.25 3.18
C LYS A 643 -22.09 -10.09 2.61
N SER A 644 -20.98 -10.41 1.96
CA SER A 644 -20.19 -9.42 1.21
C SER A 644 -20.95 -8.93 -0.04
N PRO A 645 -20.68 -7.70 -0.52
CA PRO A 645 -21.31 -7.18 -1.73
C PRO A 645 -21.13 -8.14 -2.91
N THR A 646 -22.23 -8.50 -3.56
CA THR A 646 -22.15 -9.30 -4.78
C THR A 646 -21.58 -8.45 -5.93
N ARG A 647 -21.26 -9.08 -7.06
CA ARG A 647 -20.76 -8.35 -8.25
C ARG A 647 -21.82 -8.21 -9.34
N ARG A 648 -23.11 -8.33 -8.99
CA ARG A 648 -24.22 -8.32 -9.95
C ARG A 648 -25.47 -7.64 -9.37
N LEU A 649 -26.23 -7.00 -10.25
CA LEU A 649 -27.54 -6.44 -9.92
C LEU A 649 -28.49 -7.52 -9.39
N GLY A 650 -29.41 -7.11 -8.51
CA GLY A 650 -30.37 -7.98 -7.84
C GLY A 650 -29.80 -8.73 -6.62
N GLY A 651 -28.48 -8.71 -6.42
CA GLY A 651 -27.85 -9.17 -5.18
C GLY A 651 -27.65 -8.04 -4.18
N ILE A 652 -27.18 -8.39 -2.98
CA ILE A 652 -26.76 -7.40 -1.98
C ILE A 652 -25.56 -6.62 -2.51
N ASP A 653 -25.54 -5.31 -2.32
CA ASP A 653 -24.39 -4.46 -2.61
C ASP A 653 -23.78 -3.95 -1.29
N ASN A 654 -22.94 -2.93 -1.34
CA ASN A 654 -22.33 -2.30 -0.16
C ASN A 654 -23.36 -1.95 0.93
N ARG A 655 -24.50 -1.35 0.57
CA ARG A 655 -25.55 -0.95 1.53
C ARG A 655 -26.19 -2.17 2.19
N GLY A 656 -26.44 -3.22 1.39
CA GLY A 656 -26.90 -4.51 1.89
C GLY A 656 -25.92 -5.13 2.88
N SER A 657 -24.62 -5.06 2.58
CA SER A 657 -23.58 -5.58 3.47
C SER A 657 -23.54 -4.83 4.83
N HIS A 658 -23.70 -3.50 4.82
CA HIS A 658 -23.79 -2.71 6.05
C HIS A 658 -25.02 -3.08 6.89
N PHE A 659 -26.17 -3.32 6.25
CA PHE A 659 -27.36 -3.79 6.95
C PHE A 659 -27.11 -5.13 7.65
N TYR A 660 -26.55 -6.12 6.95
CA TYR A 660 -26.28 -7.43 7.57
C TYR A 660 -25.27 -7.35 8.70
N LEU A 661 -24.22 -6.54 8.56
CA LEU A 661 -23.30 -6.32 9.67
C LEU A 661 -24.02 -5.68 10.86
N ALA A 662 -24.84 -4.65 10.64
CA ALA A 662 -25.61 -4.00 11.71
C ALA A 662 -26.54 -5.01 12.40
N LEU A 663 -27.24 -5.86 11.64
CA LEU A 663 -28.08 -6.93 12.17
C LEU A 663 -27.29 -7.88 13.07
N TYR A 664 -26.19 -8.45 12.56
CA TYR A 664 -25.39 -9.41 13.33
C TYR A 664 -24.74 -8.74 14.56
N TRP A 665 -24.31 -7.49 14.43
CA TRP A 665 -23.71 -6.76 15.55
C TRP A 665 -24.73 -6.46 16.64
N ALA A 666 -25.95 -6.04 16.29
CA ALA A 666 -27.03 -5.87 17.25
C ALA A 666 -27.40 -7.19 17.95
N GLN A 667 -27.40 -8.32 17.23
CA GLN A 667 -27.65 -9.64 17.79
C GLN A 667 -26.56 -10.06 18.79
N GLU A 668 -25.28 -9.87 18.44
CA GLU A 668 -24.16 -10.13 19.33
C GLU A 668 -24.18 -9.23 20.58
N LEU A 669 -24.54 -7.95 20.42
CA LEU A 669 -24.66 -7.01 21.52
C LEU A 669 -25.84 -7.31 22.44
N ALA A 670 -26.97 -7.75 21.90
CA ALA A 670 -28.12 -8.19 22.69
C ALA A 670 -27.87 -9.54 23.39
N GLY A 671 -27.01 -10.39 22.82
CA GLY A 671 -26.72 -11.74 23.33
C GLY A 671 -25.55 -11.85 24.31
N GLN A 672 -24.68 -10.84 24.40
CA GLN A 672 -23.54 -10.86 25.32
C GLN A 672 -23.96 -10.67 26.80
N SER A 673 -23.07 -11.09 27.70
CA SER A 673 -23.31 -11.12 29.16
C SER A 673 -22.39 -10.20 29.97
N ASP A 674 -21.50 -9.47 29.32
CA ASP A 674 -20.47 -8.63 29.95
C ASP A 674 -21.02 -7.26 30.40
N ASP A 675 -22.00 -6.71 29.68
CA ASP A 675 -22.76 -5.51 30.08
C ASP A 675 -24.27 -5.71 29.84
N ALA A 676 -25.02 -5.96 30.91
CA ALA A 676 -26.46 -6.21 30.85
C ALA A 676 -27.29 -4.99 30.41
N GLN A 677 -26.82 -3.77 30.67
CA GLN A 677 -27.52 -2.56 30.23
C GLN A 677 -27.36 -2.36 28.73
N LEU A 678 -26.15 -2.62 28.22
CA LEU A 678 -25.87 -2.59 26.79
C LEU A 678 -26.69 -3.65 26.07
N ALA A 679 -26.75 -4.89 26.59
CA ALA A 679 -27.59 -5.95 26.03
C ALA A 679 -29.06 -5.54 25.94
N ALA A 680 -29.63 -5.00 27.02
CA ALA A 680 -31.01 -4.53 27.05
C ALA A 680 -31.27 -3.36 26.07
N ALA A 681 -30.29 -2.48 25.86
CA ALA A 681 -30.41 -1.37 24.90
C ALA A 681 -30.45 -1.87 23.45
N PHE A 682 -29.75 -2.95 23.12
CA PHE A 682 -29.70 -3.52 21.76
C PHE A 682 -30.82 -4.52 21.46
N GLU A 683 -31.50 -5.08 22.46
CA GLU A 683 -32.59 -6.05 22.26
C GLU A 683 -33.71 -5.54 21.31
N PRO A 684 -34.23 -4.30 21.46
CA PRO A 684 -35.26 -3.78 20.54
C PRO A 684 -34.75 -3.64 19.10
N LEU A 685 -33.52 -3.16 18.92
CA LEU A 685 -32.92 -2.98 17.60
C LEU A 685 -32.68 -4.34 16.93
N ALA A 686 -32.05 -5.28 17.63
CA ALA A 686 -31.78 -6.63 17.11
C ALA A 686 -33.07 -7.32 16.65
N LYS A 687 -34.13 -7.20 17.45
CA LYS A 687 -35.46 -7.72 17.11
C LYS A 687 -36.04 -7.03 15.87
N THR A 688 -36.04 -5.70 15.81
CA THR A 688 -36.60 -4.96 14.67
C THR A 688 -35.83 -5.23 13.38
N LEU A 689 -34.49 -5.25 13.40
CA LEU A 689 -33.69 -5.57 12.22
C LEU A 689 -33.95 -7.00 11.72
N ALA A 690 -34.10 -7.97 12.62
CA ALA A 690 -34.42 -9.36 12.26
C ALA A 690 -35.84 -9.50 11.69
N GLU A 691 -36.85 -8.88 12.31
CA GLU A 691 -38.23 -8.93 11.85
C GLU A 691 -38.45 -8.19 10.52
N GLN A 692 -37.63 -7.16 10.24
CA GLN A 692 -37.72 -6.33 9.03
C GLN A 692 -36.70 -6.71 7.94
N GLU A 693 -35.95 -7.80 8.08
CA GLU A 693 -34.87 -8.19 7.17
C GLU A 693 -35.32 -8.19 5.69
N GLU A 694 -36.39 -8.89 5.36
CA GLU A 694 -36.89 -9.00 3.99
C GLU A 694 -37.32 -7.63 3.42
N THR A 695 -37.92 -6.78 4.26
CA THR A 695 -38.37 -5.45 3.86
C THR A 695 -37.19 -4.53 3.58
N ILE A 696 -36.21 -4.50 4.47
CA ILE A 696 -34.98 -3.70 4.32
C ILE A 696 -34.21 -4.15 3.07
N VAL A 697 -33.97 -5.44 2.90
CA VAL A 697 -33.26 -5.97 1.73
C VAL A 697 -34.02 -5.64 0.44
N SER A 698 -35.34 -5.75 0.44
CA SER A 698 -36.16 -5.39 -0.72
C SER A 698 -36.06 -3.90 -1.07
N GLU A 699 -36.09 -3.01 -0.07
CA GLU A 699 -35.90 -1.56 -0.27
C GLU A 699 -34.51 -1.25 -0.86
N LEU A 700 -33.46 -1.90 -0.37
CA LEU A 700 -32.08 -1.73 -0.84
C LEU A 700 -31.87 -2.27 -2.26
N VAL A 701 -32.52 -3.37 -2.63
CA VAL A 701 -32.43 -3.96 -3.97
C VAL A 701 -33.29 -3.19 -4.98
N ALA A 702 -34.44 -2.66 -4.57
CA ALA A 702 -35.40 -2.01 -5.47
C ALA A 702 -34.86 -0.78 -6.20
N VAL A 703 -33.84 -0.11 -5.64
CA VAL A 703 -33.24 1.07 -6.27
C VAL A 703 -32.19 0.74 -7.34
N GLN A 704 -31.71 -0.51 -7.38
CA GLN A 704 -30.66 -0.96 -8.30
C GLN A 704 -31.15 -1.00 -9.75
N GLY A 705 -30.21 -0.95 -10.69
CA GLY A 705 -30.47 -1.01 -12.14
C GLY A 705 -30.96 0.30 -12.75
N THR A 706 -31.05 1.36 -11.95
CA THR A 706 -31.39 2.72 -12.41
C THR A 706 -30.20 3.66 -12.20
N PRO A 707 -29.98 4.67 -13.06
CA PRO A 707 -28.92 5.65 -12.82
C PRO A 707 -29.15 6.44 -11.53
N ALA A 708 -28.09 6.66 -10.76
CA ALA A 708 -28.08 7.48 -9.55
C ALA A 708 -27.40 8.84 -9.81
N ASP A 709 -27.96 9.91 -9.26
CA ASP A 709 -27.35 11.25 -9.27
C ASP A 709 -26.79 11.57 -7.89
N ILE A 710 -25.48 11.76 -7.82
CA ILE A 710 -24.74 12.13 -6.60
C ILE A 710 -24.26 13.58 -6.62
N GLY A 711 -24.60 14.37 -7.65
CA GLY A 711 -24.34 15.81 -7.72
C GLY A 711 -22.90 16.26 -8.01
N GLY A 712 -21.95 15.33 -8.11
CA GLY A 712 -20.53 15.60 -8.36
C GLY A 712 -19.73 14.29 -8.36
N TYR A 713 -18.44 14.35 -8.64
CA TYR A 713 -17.55 13.18 -8.56
C TYR A 713 -16.52 13.34 -7.45
N TYR A 714 -15.69 14.38 -7.51
CA TYR A 714 -14.70 14.68 -6.47
C TYR A 714 -15.31 15.42 -5.28
N GLN A 715 -16.38 16.19 -5.52
CA GLN A 715 -17.18 16.88 -4.49
C GLN A 715 -18.67 16.56 -4.70
N PRO A 716 -19.14 15.35 -4.34
CA PRO A 716 -20.56 15.01 -4.41
C PRO A 716 -21.42 15.96 -3.57
N ASP A 717 -22.67 16.16 -4.00
CA ASP A 717 -23.66 16.88 -3.19
C ASP A 717 -24.06 16.00 -1.98
N PRO A 718 -23.86 16.46 -0.73
CA PRO A 718 -24.08 15.61 0.45
C PRO A 718 -25.52 15.09 0.57
N VAL A 719 -26.51 15.88 0.19
CA VAL A 719 -27.94 15.50 0.29
C VAL A 719 -28.26 14.42 -0.74
N LYS A 720 -27.78 14.57 -1.97
CA LYS A 720 -27.95 13.57 -3.02
C LYS A 720 -27.21 12.28 -2.71
N ALA A 721 -25.95 12.38 -2.28
CA ALA A 721 -25.14 11.22 -1.91
C ALA A 721 -25.79 10.45 -0.75
N GLU A 722 -26.29 11.15 0.28
CA GLU A 722 -27.01 10.53 1.39
C GLU A 722 -28.29 9.81 0.92
N ALA A 723 -29.10 10.46 0.08
CA ALA A 723 -30.33 9.85 -0.45
C ALA A 723 -30.06 8.57 -1.26
N VAL A 724 -28.97 8.55 -2.05
CA VAL A 724 -28.54 7.36 -2.80
C VAL A 724 -28.02 6.27 -1.88
N MET A 725 -27.26 6.63 -0.84
CA MET A 725 -26.57 5.68 0.03
C MET A 725 -27.44 5.16 1.19
N ARG A 726 -28.56 5.83 1.51
CA ARG A 726 -29.49 5.43 2.58
C ARG A 726 -30.95 5.30 2.10
N PRO A 727 -31.24 4.51 1.06
CA PRO A 727 -32.57 4.48 0.44
C PRO A 727 -33.62 3.72 1.27
N SER A 728 -33.20 2.87 2.22
CA SER A 728 -34.13 2.12 3.08
C SER A 728 -34.66 2.97 4.23
N ALA A 729 -35.91 3.40 4.11
CA ALA A 729 -36.60 4.13 5.17
C ALA A 729 -36.74 3.27 6.44
N THR A 730 -36.99 1.98 6.27
CA THR A 730 -37.15 1.02 7.38
C THR A 730 -35.86 0.88 8.18
N LEU A 731 -34.71 0.74 7.53
CA LEU A 731 -33.41 0.69 8.20
C LEU A 731 -33.09 2.01 8.93
N ASN A 732 -33.31 3.14 8.26
CA ASN A 732 -33.05 4.45 8.85
C ASN A 732 -33.89 4.70 10.11
N GLN A 733 -35.15 4.25 10.12
CA GLN A 733 -36.04 4.33 11.30
C GLN A 733 -35.61 3.36 12.40
N ALA A 734 -35.19 2.14 12.06
CA ALA A 734 -34.71 1.17 13.04
C ALA A 734 -33.46 1.68 13.78
N LEU A 735 -32.49 2.27 13.08
CA LEU A 735 -31.27 2.82 13.69
C LEU A 735 -31.57 3.97 14.67
N ALA A 736 -32.68 4.70 14.49
CA ALA A 736 -33.10 5.76 15.40
C ALA A 736 -33.56 5.24 16.78
N LEU A 737 -33.70 3.92 16.98
CA LEU A 737 -34.01 3.31 18.28
C LEU A 737 -32.86 3.43 19.30
N LEU A 738 -31.62 3.65 18.85
CA LEU A 738 -30.44 3.84 19.71
C LEU A 738 -30.15 5.33 20.04
N GLY A 739 -30.97 6.24 19.50
CA GLY A 739 -30.82 7.70 19.62
C GLY A 739 -31.62 8.32 20.74
#